data_AF-A0A954TVU3-F1
#
_entry.id   AF-A0A954TVU3-F1
#
_cell.length_a   1.000
_cell.length_b   1.000
_cell.length_c   1.000
_cell.angle_alpha   90.00
_cell.angle_beta   90.00
_cell.angle_gamma   90.00
#
_symmetry.space_group_name_H-M   'P 1'
#
loop_
_entity.id
_entity.type
_entity.pdbx_description
1 polymer ?
#
loop_
_entity_poly.entity_id
_entity_poly.type
_entity_poly.pdbx_seq_one_letter_code
_entity_poly.pdbx_strand_id
1 'polypeptide(L)'
;TVVEELLDVIVEQGVANLGHLRDAISRNDIKLPDLGGATELIHGDLLLLADRQLAHELAGLYRPGAIYLRSAQRLSSIAFGTRTGRFITRYAALPFGGAYLAMEGVRHLIDFLAGRSHFGPNQSHRLAGLAGHLPPAAEHHILPIELIPVPATSHAEMLAVLALGTFLLLVMHVPRFRAWCQLRAQLIWYLIRTYIVAAPVRIFNSPIVQEFLRSTFYTALRSYVIWPAIVTAVFRLVGPRPPAETALHWSIEIFLATALFLNSRIGRYVDERVADLLLRTWQEVRMRVFSALFEWIMDTFRRVFAYLERLVYTVDEWLRFRAGDNRVTQAVKLLSGVCWSFIAYFVILVFTLLIEPQINPIKHFPVVTVSHKLILPTGPAIIKTIAPFTGSVRAPTIVWSTIWLIPGVFGFLVWELKANWRLYEANRPRRLMPTPVGHHGETMLRLLRPGFHSGTLPKSFAALRHALKAAQDNQLPSVERKLAVLRHVEESILRFVNRKLLLIWSESTSADALAASISKLHIATSSIDVHIAMQDRPQNTIELTWQDVDNRFVMRASAGDWLEQLDKNSRESCVVGLTGLAQFSAAEVFQLDPDHLHISPLDWRAWQTFWAARAREHVKVHENFTESKPDSAADEL
;
A
#
# COMPACT_ATOMS: atom_id res chain seq x y z
N THR A 1 2.91 -23.41 -0.97
CA THR A 1 2.71 -21.97 -1.26
C THR A 1 3.91 -21.06 -1.02
N VAL A 2 4.47 -20.92 0.21
CA VAL A 2 5.63 -20.01 0.46
C VAL A 2 6.86 -20.40 -0.36
N VAL A 3 7.17 -21.70 -0.41
CA VAL A 3 8.30 -22.23 -1.19
C VAL A 3 8.14 -21.90 -2.67
N GLU A 4 6.98 -22.16 -3.26
CA GLU A 4 6.70 -21.85 -4.67
C GLU A 4 6.83 -20.36 -4.96
N GLU A 5 6.35 -19.47 -4.08
CA GLU A 5 6.48 -18.02 -4.29
C GLU A 5 7.95 -17.57 -4.26
N LEU A 6 8.78 -18.20 -3.42
CA LEU A 6 10.22 -17.94 -3.43
C LEU A 6 10.91 -18.49 -4.68
N LEU A 7 10.50 -19.67 -5.16
CA LEU A 7 10.99 -20.23 -6.42
C LEU A 7 10.61 -19.33 -7.59
N ASP A 8 9.37 -18.83 -7.65
CA ASP A 8 8.90 -17.88 -8.66
C ASP A 8 9.80 -16.63 -8.67
N VAL A 9 10.11 -16.06 -7.49
CA VAL A 9 11.02 -14.91 -7.37
C VAL A 9 12.44 -15.24 -7.85
N ILE A 10 12.97 -16.42 -7.52
CA ILE A 10 14.31 -16.84 -7.97
C ILE A 10 14.33 -17.03 -9.49
N VAL A 11 13.30 -17.63 -10.07
CA VAL A 11 13.21 -17.83 -11.53
C VAL A 11 13.11 -16.50 -12.27
N GLU A 12 12.34 -15.54 -11.74
CA GLU A 12 12.13 -14.25 -12.39
C GLU A 12 13.29 -13.26 -12.20
N GLN A 13 13.87 -13.22 -10.99
CA GLN A 13 14.84 -12.19 -10.59
C GLN A 13 16.26 -12.73 -10.44
N GLY A 14 16.45 -14.05 -10.46
CA GLY A 14 17.73 -14.74 -10.30
C GLY A 14 18.18 -14.91 -8.84
N VAL A 15 17.65 -14.11 -7.91
CA VAL A 15 18.02 -14.13 -6.48
C VAL A 15 16.81 -13.81 -5.59
N ALA A 16 16.71 -14.49 -4.45
CA ALA A 16 15.82 -14.14 -3.34
C ALA A 16 16.58 -13.49 -2.17
N ASN A 17 15.91 -12.68 -1.35
CA ASN A 17 16.51 -12.05 -0.17
C ASN A 17 15.55 -12.10 1.04
N LEU A 18 16.02 -11.64 2.21
CA LEU A 18 15.21 -11.58 3.44
C LEU A 18 13.89 -10.83 3.26
N GLY A 19 13.87 -9.76 2.46
CA GLY A 19 12.65 -9.01 2.16
C GLY A 19 11.62 -9.86 1.42
N HIS A 20 12.06 -10.63 0.42
CA HIS A 20 11.20 -11.57 -0.32
C HIS A 20 10.68 -12.70 0.57
N LEU A 21 11.54 -13.30 1.40
CA LEU A 21 11.15 -14.32 2.38
C LEU A 21 10.10 -13.79 3.36
N ARG A 22 10.35 -12.62 3.93
CA ARG A 22 9.42 -11.96 4.84
C ARG A 22 8.09 -11.67 4.16
N ASP A 23 8.11 -11.11 2.97
CA ASP A 23 6.90 -10.74 2.24
C ASP A 23 6.10 -11.98 1.85
N ALA A 24 6.75 -13.07 1.45
CA ALA A 24 6.11 -14.36 1.20
C ALA A 24 5.42 -14.88 2.47
N ILE A 25 6.10 -14.89 3.62
CA ILE A 25 5.50 -15.28 4.92
C ILE A 25 4.34 -14.34 5.31
N SER A 26 4.49 -13.04 5.04
CA SER A 26 3.48 -12.02 5.35
C SER A 26 2.21 -12.18 4.50
N ARG A 27 2.35 -12.57 3.23
CA ARG A 27 1.24 -12.81 2.30
C ARG A 27 0.59 -14.18 2.48
N ASN A 28 1.38 -15.18 2.88
CA ASN A 28 0.90 -16.53 3.09
C ASN A 28 0.37 -16.74 4.52
N ASP A 29 -0.21 -17.93 4.68
CA ASP A 29 -0.90 -18.33 5.90
C ASP A 29 0.04 -18.86 6.98
N ILE A 30 1.30 -19.15 6.63
CA ILE A 30 2.35 -19.53 7.60
C ILE A 30 2.75 -18.26 8.37
N LYS A 31 2.45 -18.21 9.67
CA LYS A 31 2.76 -17.09 10.55
C LYS A 31 3.74 -17.53 11.63
N LEU A 32 4.53 -16.58 12.12
CA LEU A 32 5.48 -16.83 13.20
C LEU A 32 4.72 -16.95 14.53
N PRO A 33 5.02 -17.95 15.36
CA PRO A 33 4.58 -17.97 16.75
C PRO A 33 5.17 -16.79 17.53
N ASP A 34 4.65 -16.56 18.73
CA ASP A 34 5.26 -15.63 19.69
C ASP A 34 6.63 -16.17 20.14
N LEU A 35 7.52 -15.26 20.53
CA LEU A 35 8.87 -15.61 20.97
C LEU A 35 8.82 -16.55 22.18
N GLY A 36 9.55 -17.66 22.09
CA GLY A 36 9.67 -18.68 23.13
C GLY A 36 10.52 -18.24 24.33
N GLY A 37 11.33 -17.19 24.19
CA GLY A 37 12.14 -16.65 25.31
C GLY A 37 13.27 -15.68 24.89
N ALA A 38 14.11 -15.31 25.85
CA ALA A 38 15.24 -14.39 25.64
C ALA A 38 16.33 -14.97 24.72
N THR A 39 16.42 -16.30 24.63
CA THR A 39 17.36 -17.00 23.74
C THR A 39 17.07 -16.74 22.26
N GLU A 40 15.79 -16.78 21.87
CA GLU A 40 15.34 -16.42 20.51
C GLU A 40 15.56 -14.94 20.21
N LEU A 41 15.51 -14.06 21.21
CA LEU A 41 15.84 -12.65 21.03
C LEU A 41 17.33 -12.46 20.62
N ILE A 42 18.22 -13.23 21.24
CA ILE A 42 19.67 -13.13 21.00
C ILE A 42 20.07 -13.86 19.72
N HIS A 43 19.57 -15.07 19.50
CA HIS A 43 19.92 -15.89 18.35
C HIS A 43 19.18 -15.47 17.09
N GLY A 44 17.99 -14.88 17.23
CA GLY A 44 17.08 -14.54 16.14
C GLY A 44 15.79 -15.35 16.24
N ASP A 45 14.68 -14.73 15.84
CA ASP A 45 13.39 -15.42 15.71
C ASP A 45 13.45 -16.45 14.55
N LEU A 46 12.38 -17.22 14.38
CA LEU A 46 12.30 -18.24 13.33
C LEU A 46 12.54 -17.68 11.92
N LEU A 47 12.19 -16.41 11.66
CA LEU A 47 12.51 -15.76 10.39
C LEU A 47 14.01 -15.57 10.21
N LEU A 48 14.72 -15.09 11.24
CA LEU A 48 16.17 -14.91 11.20
C LEU A 48 16.94 -16.23 11.18
N LEU A 49 16.39 -17.30 11.78
CA LEU A 49 16.94 -18.64 11.66
C LEU A 49 16.78 -19.17 10.23
N ALA A 50 15.60 -19.01 9.63
CA ALA A 50 15.35 -19.36 8.24
C ALA A 50 16.25 -18.55 7.27
N ASP A 51 16.47 -17.26 7.52
CA ASP A 51 17.39 -16.42 6.74
C ASP A 51 18.82 -16.96 6.74
N ARG A 52 19.31 -17.46 7.89
CA ARG A 52 20.64 -18.05 7.98
C ARG A 52 20.71 -19.39 7.28
N GLN A 53 19.70 -20.23 7.45
CA GLN A 53 19.68 -21.57 6.85
C GLN A 53 19.57 -21.48 5.32
N LEU A 54 18.67 -20.63 4.79
CA LEU A 54 18.55 -20.40 3.36
C LEU A 54 19.83 -19.80 2.76
N ALA A 55 20.51 -18.90 3.48
CA ALA A 55 21.80 -18.38 3.03
C ALA A 55 22.90 -19.45 2.95
N HIS A 56 22.80 -20.52 3.76
CA HIS A 56 23.73 -21.64 3.71
C HIS A 56 23.37 -22.63 2.60
N GLU A 57 22.11 -23.08 2.55
CA GLU A 57 21.62 -24.11 1.63
C GLU A 57 21.51 -23.60 0.18
N LEU A 58 21.15 -22.33 -0.02
CA LEU A 58 20.94 -21.71 -1.33
C LEU A 58 22.04 -20.70 -1.65
N ALA A 59 23.30 -21.09 -1.39
CA ALA A 59 24.46 -20.24 -1.65
C ALA A 59 24.47 -19.73 -3.10
N GLY A 60 24.47 -18.41 -3.28
CA GLY A 60 24.44 -17.75 -4.60
C GLY A 60 23.03 -17.46 -5.14
N LEU A 61 22.00 -18.18 -4.70
CA LEU A 61 20.59 -17.96 -5.07
C LEU A 61 19.81 -17.17 -4.00
N TYR A 62 20.28 -17.18 -2.75
CA TYR A 62 19.70 -16.43 -1.64
C TYR A 62 20.71 -15.46 -1.02
N ARG A 63 20.29 -14.20 -0.84
CA ARG A 63 21.07 -13.15 -0.16
C ARG A 63 20.56 -12.89 1.25
N PRO A 64 21.39 -13.12 2.28
CA PRO A 64 21.00 -12.86 3.66
C PRO A 64 20.63 -11.39 3.90
N GLY A 65 19.72 -11.16 4.85
CA GLY A 65 19.36 -9.80 5.25
C GLY A 65 20.54 -8.99 5.80
N ALA A 66 20.61 -7.71 5.42
CA ALA A 66 21.58 -6.77 5.98
C ALA A 66 21.38 -6.58 7.49
N ILE A 67 22.45 -6.16 8.20
CA ILE A 67 22.43 -6.00 9.66
C ILE A 67 21.29 -5.09 10.14
N TYR A 68 20.99 -4.00 9.43
CA TYR A 68 19.91 -3.09 9.80
C TYR A 68 18.52 -3.76 9.70
N LEU A 69 18.27 -4.60 8.69
CA LEU A 69 17.02 -5.35 8.55
C LEU A 69 16.89 -6.40 9.66
N ARG A 70 17.96 -7.14 9.93
CA ARG A 70 17.99 -8.15 11.00
C ARG A 70 17.79 -7.51 12.38
N SER A 71 18.42 -6.35 12.60
CA SER A 71 18.29 -5.59 13.85
C SER A 71 16.88 -5.01 14.01
N ALA A 72 16.30 -4.46 12.93
CA ALA A 72 14.92 -3.99 12.93
C ALA A 72 13.93 -5.12 13.22
N GLN A 73 14.09 -6.29 12.60
CA GLN A 73 13.29 -7.48 12.89
C GLN A 73 13.40 -7.86 14.36
N ARG A 74 14.63 -8.00 14.89
CA ARG A 74 14.89 -8.37 16.28
C ARG A 74 14.30 -7.38 17.28
N LEU A 75 14.50 -6.07 17.10
CA LEU A 75 13.92 -5.05 17.98
C LEU A 75 12.39 -5.05 17.92
N SER A 76 11.84 -5.18 16.71
CA SER A 76 10.39 -5.22 16.53
C SER A 76 9.74 -6.48 17.12
N SER A 77 10.49 -7.60 17.20
CA SER A 77 10.03 -8.84 17.83
C SER A 77 9.73 -8.67 19.33
N ILE A 78 10.39 -7.73 20.01
CA ILE A 78 10.06 -7.41 21.41
C ILE A 78 8.65 -6.82 21.49
N ALA A 79 8.36 -5.86 20.61
CA ALA A 79 7.08 -5.16 20.58
C ALA A 79 5.95 -6.03 20.01
N PHE A 80 6.24 -6.91 19.05
CA PHE A 80 5.21 -7.62 18.27
C PHE A 80 5.20 -9.13 18.47
N GLY A 81 6.28 -9.73 18.96
CA GLY A 81 6.42 -11.16 19.21
C GLY A 81 6.27 -11.53 20.70
N THR A 82 6.03 -10.58 21.59
CA THR A 82 5.74 -10.84 23.01
C THR A 82 4.33 -10.37 23.40
N ARG A 83 3.71 -11.04 24.38
CA ARG A 83 2.37 -10.66 24.87
C ARG A 83 2.35 -9.25 25.47
N THR A 84 3.35 -8.93 26.30
CA THR A 84 3.48 -7.62 26.97
C THR A 84 3.82 -6.50 26.00
N GLY A 85 4.80 -6.70 25.10
CA GLY A 85 5.14 -5.72 24.07
C GLY A 85 3.95 -5.41 23.15
N ARG A 86 3.20 -6.44 22.77
CA ARG A 86 2.01 -6.30 21.91
C ARG A 86 0.90 -5.56 22.64
N PHE A 87 0.70 -5.85 23.93
CA PHE A 87 -0.24 -5.13 24.78
C PHE A 87 0.09 -3.64 24.83
N ILE A 88 1.33 -3.29 25.16
CA ILE A 88 1.80 -1.89 25.20
C ILE A 88 1.62 -1.23 23.82
N THR A 89 2.00 -1.91 22.74
CA THR A 89 1.86 -1.38 21.39
C THR A 89 0.40 -1.09 21.03
N ARG A 90 -0.50 -2.06 21.25
CA ARG A 90 -1.93 -1.95 20.84
C ARG A 90 -2.75 -0.99 21.69
N TYR A 91 -2.46 -0.94 22.99
CA TYR A 91 -3.32 -0.25 23.95
C TYR A 91 -2.69 1.04 24.51
N ALA A 92 -1.37 1.24 24.36
CA ALA A 92 -0.71 2.48 24.77
C ALA A 92 -0.07 3.23 23.58
N ALA A 93 0.93 2.63 22.93
CA ALA A 93 1.74 3.33 21.94
C ALA A 93 0.94 3.79 20.71
N LEU A 94 0.15 2.91 20.09
CA LEU A 94 -0.67 3.25 18.93
C LEU A 94 -1.75 4.30 19.23
N PRO A 95 -2.64 4.13 20.24
CA PRO A 95 -3.70 5.10 20.49
C PRO A 95 -3.17 6.44 20.99
N PHE A 96 -2.31 6.46 22.01
CA PHE A 96 -1.86 7.71 22.62
C PHE A 96 -0.71 8.37 21.85
N GLY A 97 0.24 7.58 21.33
CA GLY A 97 1.27 8.10 20.43
C GLY A 97 0.66 8.60 19.12
N GLY A 98 -0.31 7.88 18.55
CA GLY A 98 -1.08 8.34 17.40
C GLY A 98 -1.87 9.62 17.67
N ALA A 99 -2.51 9.72 18.84
CA ALA A 99 -3.21 10.94 19.26
C ALA A 99 -2.27 12.14 19.42
N TYR A 100 -1.11 11.94 20.06
CA TYR A 100 -0.08 12.98 20.21
C TYR A 100 0.39 13.48 18.83
N LEU A 101 0.76 12.56 17.93
CA LEU A 101 1.21 12.92 16.58
C LEU A 101 0.10 13.62 15.76
N ALA A 102 -1.16 13.19 15.90
CA ALA A 102 -2.29 13.82 15.24
C ALA A 102 -2.52 15.25 15.74
N MET A 103 -2.49 15.46 17.06
CA MET A 103 -2.63 16.79 17.67
C MET A 103 -1.52 17.73 17.22
N GLU A 104 -0.27 17.28 17.24
CA GLU A 104 0.87 18.09 16.80
C GLU A 104 0.81 18.39 15.29
N GLY A 105 0.37 17.42 14.49
CA GLY A 105 0.10 17.61 13.07
C GLY A 105 -0.98 18.68 12.79
N VAL A 106 -2.07 18.67 13.56
CA VAL A 106 -3.14 19.68 13.47
C VAL A 106 -2.65 21.05 13.92
N ARG A 107 -1.88 21.13 15.01
CA ARG A 107 -1.28 22.38 15.50
C ARG A 107 -0.43 23.02 14.41
N HIS A 108 0.49 22.27 13.81
CA HIS A 108 1.32 22.79 12.72
C HIS A 108 0.52 23.18 11.48
N LEU A 109 -0.58 22.49 11.18
CA LEU A 109 -1.47 22.90 10.09
C LEU A 109 -2.15 24.23 10.39
N ILE A 110 -2.62 24.43 11.62
CA ILE A 110 -3.23 25.68 12.07
C ILE A 110 -2.19 26.82 12.05
N ASP A 111 -0.98 26.60 12.56
CA ASP A 111 0.08 27.61 12.56
C ASP A 111 0.50 28.02 11.14
N PHE A 112 0.54 27.06 10.21
CA PHE A 112 0.78 27.31 8.80
C PHE A 112 -0.36 28.13 8.16
N LEU A 113 -1.61 27.73 8.36
CA LEU A 113 -2.79 28.44 7.81
C LEU A 113 -2.98 29.83 8.43
N ALA A 114 -2.60 30.02 9.68
CA ALA A 114 -2.65 31.29 10.38
C ALA A 114 -1.49 32.24 10.00
N GLY A 115 -0.59 31.83 9.11
CA GLY A 115 0.58 32.62 8.73
C GLY A 115 1.57 32.84 9.87
N ARG A 116 1.45 32.08 10.97
CA ARG A 116 2.36 32.12 12.12
C ARG A 116 3.53 31.19 11.87
N SER A 117 4.27 31.43 10.79
CA SER A 117 5.63 30.88 10.72
C SER A 117 6.43 31.46 11.88
N HIS A 118 7.08 30.61 12.68
CA HIS A 118 8.06 31.06 13.68
C HIS A 118 9.23 31.86 13.06
N PHE A 119 9.26 31.99 11.73
CA PHE A 119 10.03 32.98 11.00
C PHE A 119 9.18 34.21 10.71
N GLY A 120 9.17 35.16 11.65
CA GLY A 120 8.88 36.55 11.33
C GLY A 120 10.15 37.23 10.78
N PRO A 121 10.03 38.19 9.84
CA PRO A 121 11.15 38.93 9.23
C PRO A 121 12.00 39.77 10.22
N ASN A 122 11.69 39.74 11.51
CA ASN A 122 12.35 40.55 12.53
C ASN A 122 13.59 39.90 13.17
N GLN A 123 13.87 38.61 12.93
CA GLN A 123 15.08 37.95 13.47
C GLN A 123 16.31 38.10 12.59
N SER A 124 16.16 38.17 11.26
CA SER A 124 17.26 38.43 10.32
C SER A 124 17.87 39.82 10.54
N HIS A 125 17.06 40.83 10.87
CA HIS A 125 17.56 42.17 11.21
C HIS A 125 18.32 42.24 12.54
N ARG A 126 17.99 41.38 13.53
CA ARG A 126 18.75 41.33 14.80
C ARG A 126 20.09 40.62 14.65
N LEU A 127 20.21 39.63 13.77
CA LEU A 127 21.48 38.96 13.48
C LEU A 127 22.42 39.82 12.63
N ALA A 128 21.89 40.63 11.71
CA ALA A 128 22.67 41.61 10.96
C ALA A 128 23.18 42.77 11.85
N GLY A 129 22.39 43.20 12.84
CA GLY A 129 22.80 44.22 13.82
C GLY A 129 23.89 43.76 14.79
N LEU A 130 23.91 42.46 15.14
CA LEU A 130 24.93 41.87 16.02
C LEU A 130 26.25 41.58 15.31
N ALA A 131 26.27 41.50 13.97
CA ALA A 131 27.50 41.37 13.20
C ALA A 131 28.27 42.71 13.06
N GLY A 132 27.63 43.84 13.36
CA GLY A 132 28.23 45.17 13.21
C GLY A 132 28.90 45.75 14.47
N HIS A 133 28.78 45.09 15.64
CA HIS A 133 29.27 45.64 16.91
C HIS A 133 30.00 44.58 17.74
N LEU A 134 31.17 44.15 17.27
CA LEU A 134 32.16 43.44 18.09
C LEU A 134 33.15 44.48 18.65
N PRO A 135 33.14 44.79 19.97
CA PRO A 135 34.28 45.42 20.60
C PRO A 135 35.42 44.40 20.75
N PRO A 136 36.69 44.83 20.73
CA PRO A 136 37.81 43.93 20.91
C PRO A 136 37.91 43.49 22.37
N ALA A 137 38.08 42.18 22.56
CA ALA A 137 38.67 41.50 23.72
C ALA A 137 38.51 42.15 25.11
N ALA A 138 37.55 41.68 25.91
CA ALA A 138 37.70 41.61 27.37
C ALA A 138 36.70 40.62 28.00
N GLU A 139 37.27 39.72 28.80
CA GLU A 139 36.72 39.09 30.01
C GLU A 139 35.64 37.99 29.94
N HIS A 140 36.00 36.91 30.63
CA HIS A 140 35.20 35.72 30.88
C HIS A 140 34.06 36.05 31.84
N HIS A 141 32.87 36.35 31.31
CA HIS A 141 31.64 36.23 32.09
C HIS A 141 30.85 35.03 31.61
N ILE A 142 30.94 33.96 32.41
CA ILE A 142 30.03 32.82 32.40
C ILE A 142 28.64 33.38 32.72
N LEU A 143 27.85 33.66 31.69
CA LEU A 143 26.44 33.98 31.88
C LEU A 143 25.70 32.72 32.37
N PRO A 144 24.79 32.85 33.35
CA PRO A 144 24.05 31.72 33.86
C PRO A 144 23.22 31.12 32.71
N ILE A 145 23.24 29.78 32.62
CA ILE A 145 22.38 29.00 31.74
C ILE A 145 20.95 29.27 32.20
N GLU A 146 20.27 30.27 31.61
CA GLU A 146 18.82 30.31 31.64
C GLU A 146 18.34 29.05 30.92
N LEU A 147 17.88 28.07 31.70
CA LEU A 147 17.07 26.97 31.20
C LEU A 147 15.91 27.62 30.44
N ILE A 148 15.95 27.57 29.12
CA ILE A 148 14.80 27.91 28.29
C ILE A 148 13.67 27.00 28.80
N PRO A 149 12.53 27.55 29.26
CA PRO A 149 11.43 26.71 29.68
C PRO A 149 11.02 25.89 28.47
N VAL A 150 11.22 24.57 28.54
CA VAL A 150 10.47 23.63 27.71
C VAL A 150 9.02 24.08 27.88
N PRO A 151 8.29 24.46 26.80
CA PRO A 151 6.91 24.89 26.96
C PRO A 151 6.21 23.77 27.70
N ALA A 152 5.79 24.05 28.94
CA ALA A 152 5.09 23.08 29.74
C ALA A 152 3.88 22.69 28.91
N THR A 153 3.83 21.43 28.45
CA THR A 153 2.66 20.90 27.76
C THR A 153 1.48 21.27 28.62
N SER A 154 0.60 22.12 28.10
CA SER A 154 -0.47 22.64 28.92
C SER A 154 -1.31 21.46 29.40
N HIS A 155 -1.84 21.51 30.62
CA HIS A 155 -2.72 20.44 31.11
C HIS A 155 -3.86 20.17 30.12
N ALA A 156 -4.29 21.19 29.37
CA ALA A 156 -5.25 21.07 28.27
C ALA A 156 -4.74 20.21 27.09
N GLU A 157 -3.48 20.38 26.65
CA GLU A 157 -2.89 19.54 25.60
C GLU A 157 -2.78 18.08 26.05
N MET A 158 -2.34 17.85 27.29
CA MET A 158 -2.28 16.49 27.83
C MET A 158 -3.67 15.85 27.93
N LEU A 159 -4.68 16.60 28.39
CA LEU A 159 -6.07 16.15 28.41
C LEU A 159 -6.61 15.89 27.01
N ALA A 160 -6.27 16.71 26.01
CA ALA A 160 -6.67 16.50 24.62
C ALA A 160 -6.05 15.23 24.03
N VAL A 161 -4.75 14.98 24.29
CA VAL A 161 -4.07 13.75 23.89
C VAL A 161 -4.68 12.53 24.59
N LEU A 162 -4.99 12.62 25.88
CA LEU A 162 -5.65 11.54 26.62
C LEU A 162 -7.07 11.27 26.09
N ALA A 163 -7.86 12.32 25.81
CA ALA A 163 -9.21 12.20 25.27
C ALA A 163 -9.20 11.59 23.87
N LEU A 164 -8.35 12.11 22.96
CA LEU A 164 -8.20 11.59 21.61
C LEU A 164 -7.61 10.17 21.62
N GLY A 165 -6.62 9.90 22.48
CA GLY A 165 -6.03 8.57 22.64
C GLY A 165 -7.05 7.55 23.13
N THR A 166 -7.88 7.92 24.11
CA THR A 166 -9.00 7.08 24.59
C THR A 166 -10.03 6.86 23.49
N PHE A 167 -10.39 7.90 22.72
CA PHE A 167 -11.28 7.77 21.57
C PHE A 167 -10.72 6.79 20.53
N LEU A 168 -9.45 6.93 20.14
CA LEU A 168 -8.79 6.04 19.19
C LEU A 168 -8.74 4.59 19.73
N LEU A 169 -8.45 4.41 21.01
CA LEU A 169 -8.47 3.10 21.67
C LEU A 169 -9.84 2.43 21.55
N LEU A 170 -10.92 3.17 21.82
CA LEU A 170 -12.29 2.67 21.69
C LEU A 170 -12.64 2.32 20.24
N VAL A 171 -12.26 3.15 19.26
CA VAL A 171 -12.49 2.88 17.83
C VAL A 171 -11.75 1.61 17.37
N MET A 172 -10.50 1.43 17.81
CA MET A 172 -9.67 0.29 17.42
C MET A 172 -10.19 -1.02 18.02
N HIS A 173 -10.49 -1.03 19.32
CA HIS A 173 -10.68 -2.28 20.06
C HIS A 173 -12.14 -2.63 20.39
N VAL A 174 -13.09 -1.69 20.29
CA VAL A 174 -14.50 -1.93 20.63
C VAL A 174 -15.38 -1.93 19.37
N PRO A 175 -15.82 -3.11 18.86
CA PRO A 175 -16.61 -3.19 17.63
C PRO A 175 -17.93 -2.40 17.69
N ARG A 176 -18.58 -2.40 18.86
CA ARG A 176 -19.83 -1.64 19.08
C ARG A 176 -19.62 -0.13 18.95
N PHE A 177 -18.52 0.39 19.51
CA PHE A 177 -18.18 1.80 19.41
C PHE A 177 -17.82 2.17 17.96
N ARG A 178 -17.08 1.32 17.26
CA ARG A 178 -16.79 1.52 15.83
C ARG A 178 -18.07 1.54 14.99
N ALA A 179 -19.00 0.62 15.21
CA ALA A 179 -20.29 0.60 14.52
C ALA A 179 -21.09 1.88 14.83
N TRP A 180 -21.09 2.32 16.09
CA TRP A 180 -21.70 3.59 16.48
C TRP A 180 -21.05 4.79 15.75
N CYS A 181 -19.72 4.88 15.68
CA CYS A 181 -19.01 5.92 14.94
C CYS A 181 -19.34 5.88 13.44
N GLN A 182 -19.42 4.68 12.84
CA GLN A 182 -19.79 4.51 11.43
C GLN A 182 -21.21 4.99 11.16
N LEU A 183 -22.18 4.64 12.01
CA LEU A 183 -23.56 5.11 11.90
C LEU A 183 -23.64 6.63 12.04
N ARG A 184 -22.89 7.23 12.98
CA ARG A 184 -22.84 8.69 13.14
C ARG A 184 -22.19 9.37 11.94
N ALA A 185 -21.10 8.83 11.42
CA ALA A 185 -20.45 9.34 10.22
C ALA A 185 -21.36 9.24 9.00
N GLN A 186 -22.09 8.14 8.84
CA GLN A 186 -23.08 7.95 7.79
C GLN A 186 -24.26 8.91 7.93
N LEU A 187 -24.73 9.17 9.15
CA LEU A 187 -25.76 10.15 9.42
C LEU A 187 -25.27 11.56 9.06
N ILE A 188 -24.08 11.95 9.50
CA ILE A 188 -23.47 13.24 9.16
C ILE A 188 -23.32 13.36 7.64
N TRP A 189 -22.82 12.32 6.98
CA TRP A 189 -22.72 12.29 5.52
C TRP A 189 -24.08 12.37 4.84
N TYR A 190 -25.10 11.68 5.35
CA TYR A 190 -26.46 11.77 4.86
C TYR A 190 -27.01 13.19 5.01
N LEU A 191 -26.78 13.84 6.15
CA LEU A 191 -27.20 15.23 6.39
C LEU A 191 -26.44 16.20 5.48
N ILE A 192 -25.12 16.09 5.39
CA ILE A 192 -24.28 16.87 4.47
C ILE A 192 -24.78 16.69 3.04
N ARG A 193 -24.92 15.45 2.58
CA ARG A 193 -25.43 15.17 1.24
C ARG A 193 -26.84 15.72 1.06
N THR A 194 -27.69 15.64 2.07
CA THR A 194 -29.07 16.13 1.96
C THR A 194 -29.11 17.65 1.87
N TYR A 195 -28.38 18.36 2.72
CA TYR A 195 -28.45 19.82 2.80
C TYR A 195 -27.51 20.54 1.83
N ILE A 196 -26.32 20.00 1.57
CA ILE A 196 -25.32 20.64 0.70
C ILE A 196 -25.47 20.19 -0.76
N VAL A 197 -25.94 18.96 -1.01
CA VAL A 197 -26.07 18.43 -2.38
C VAL A 197 -27.53 18.33 -2.82
N ALA A 198 -28.35 17.56 -2.11
CA ALA A 198 -29.69 17.20 -2.56
C ALA A 198 -30.69 18.36 -2.44
N ALA A 199 -30.64 19.15 -1.37
CA ALA A 199 -31.55 20.27 -1.15
C ALA A 199 -31.36 21.37 -2.22
N PRO A 200 -30.13 21.83 -2.53
CA PRO A 200 -29.92 22.73 -3.66
C PRO A 200 -30.40 22.13 -4.98
N VAL A 201 -30.09 20.86 -5.26
CA VAL A 201 -30.55 20.19 -6.49
C VAL A 201 -32.07 20.13 -6.55
N ARG A 202 -32.77 19.85 -5.44
CA ARG A 202 -34.24 19.87 -5.37
C ARG A 202 -34.81 21.26 -5.56
N ILE A 203 -34.19 22.29 -4.99
CA ILE A 203 -34.57 23.70 -5.20
C ILE A 203 -34.37 24.06 -6.68
N PHE A 204 -33.22 23.75 -7.26
CA PHE A 204 -32.91 24.02 -8.67
C PHE A 204 -33.80 23.24 -9.63
N ASN A 205 -34.21 22.01 -9.28
CA ASN A 205 -35.12 21.19 -10.08
C ASN A 205 -36.60 21.44 -9.76
N SER A 206 -36.92 22.36 -8.85
CA SER A 206 -38.31 22.74 -8.60
C SER A 206 -38.90 23.41 -9.85
N PRO A 207 -40.20 23.19 -10.13
CA PRO A 207 -40.82 23.68 -11.37
C PRO A 207 -40.71 25.21 -11.50
N ILE A 208 -40.86 25.95 -10.40
CA ILE A 208 -40.76 27.41 -10.36
C ILE A 208 -39.34 27.89 -10.70
N VAL A 209 -38.32 27.25 -10.11
CA VAL A 209 -36.93 27.63 -10.37
C VAL A 209 -36.53 27.23 -11.78
N GLN A 210 -36.94 26.06 -12.27
CA GLN A 210 -36.69 25.66 -13.66
C GLN A 210 -37.37 26.59 -14.66
N GLU A 211 -38.59 27.05 -14.39
CA GLU A 211 -39.30 28.01 -15.24
C GLU A 211 -38.57 29.35 -15.30
N PHE A 212 -38.08 29.85 -14.15
CA PHE A 212 -37.23 31.04 -14.10
C PHE A 212 -35.88 30.83 -14.81
N LEU A 213 -35.19 29.71 -14.56
CA LEU A 213 -33.88 29.40 -15.17
C LEU A 213 -33.98 29.16 -16.69
N ARG A 214 -35.13 28.70 -17.20
CA ARG A 214 -35.40 28.52 -18.62
C ARG A 214 -35.96 29.78 -19.28
N SER A 215 -36.30 30.81 -18.51
CA SER A 215 -36.80 32.06 -19.04
C SER A 215 -35.75 32.75 -19.93
N THR A 216 -36.23 33.46 -20.95
CA THR A 216 -35.40 34.28 -21.83
C THR A 216 -34.64 35.35 -21.05
N PHE A 217 -35.26 35.88 -19.98
CA PHE A 217 -34.65 36.85 -19.08
C PHE A 217 -33.44 36.29 -18.34
N TYR A 218 -33.57 35.12 -17.68
CA TYR A 218 -32.42 34.51 -16.98
C TYR A 218 -31.32 34.10 -17.95
N THR A 219 -31.69 33.61 -19.14
CA THR A 219 -30.70 33.28 -20.18
C THR A 219 -29.91 34.52 -20.61
N ALA A 220 -30.56 35.67 -20.78
CA ALA A 220 -29.90 36.94 -21.03
C ALA A 220 -29.05 37.39 -19.83
N LEU A 221 -29.60 37.37 -18.62
CA LEU A 221 -28.89 37.76 -17.39
C LEU A 221 -27.63 36.92 -17.18
N ARG A 222 -27.72 35.60 -17.37
CA ARG A 222 -26.60 34.67 -17.24
C ARG A 222 -25.50 34.97 -18.27
N SER A 223 -25.88 35.21 -19.52
CA SER A 223 -24.95 35.34 -20.65
C SER A 223 -24.30 36.73 -20.70
N TYR A 224 -25.05 37.79 -20.39
CA TYR A 224 -24.57 39.18 -20.48
C TYR A 224 -24.06 39.75 -19.16
N VAL A 225 -24.43 39.18 -18.01
CA VAL A 225 -24.09 39.73 -16.69
C VAL A 225 -23.33 38.74 -15.83
N ILE A 226 -23.91 37.57 -15.51
CA ILE A 226 -23.35 36.65 -14.50
C ILE A 226 -22.00 36.08 -14.95
N TRP A 227 -21.94 35.45 -16.12
CA TRP A 227 -20.69 34.84 -16.61
C TRP A 227 -19.57 35.85 -16.84
N PRO A 228 -19.82 36.99 -17.51
CA PRO A 228 -18.82 38.05 -17.64
C PRO A 228 -18.33 38.60 -16.30
N ALA A 229 -19.22 38.75 -15.31
CA ALA A 229 -18.85 39.18 -13.96
C ALA A 229 -17.94 38.16 -13.26
N ILE A 230 -18.22 36.86 -13.39
CA ILE A 230 -17.37 35.80 -12.81
C ILE A 230 -15.98 35.86 -13.44
N VAL A 231 -15.89 35.92 -14.77
CA VAL A 231 -14.60 35.96 -15.46
C VAL A 231 -13.83 37.25 -15.13
N THR A 232 -14.52 38.38 -15.03
CA THR A 232 -13.91 39.66 -14.60
C THR A 232 -13.41 39.58 -13.15
N ALA A 233 -14.16 38.95 -12.26
CA ALA A 233 -13.72 38.73 -10.87
C ALA A 233 -12.46 37.86 -10.82
N VAL A 234 -12.37 36.82 -11.64
CA VAL A 234 -11.15 35.98 -11.76
C VAL A 234 -9.99 36.79 -12.31
N PHE A 235 -10.18 37.59 -13.37
CA PHE A 235 -9.15 38.49 -13.90
C PHE A 235 -8.66 39.49 -12.85
N ARG A 236 -9.56 40.02 -12.00
CA ARG A 236 -9.20 40.93 -10.91
C ARG A 236 -8.44 40.24 -9.78
N LEU A 237 -8.68 38.96 -9.54
CA LEU A 237 -8.00 38.17 -8.51
C LEU A 237 -6.58 37.77 -8.92
N VAL A 238 -6.38 37.44 -10.21
CA VAL A 238 -5.11 36.92 -10.75
C VAL A 238 -4.25 38.03 -11.38
N GLY A 239 -4.88 39.06 -11.93
CA GLY A 239 -4.21 40.15 -12.64
C GLY A 239 -3.56 41.20 -11.75
N PRO A 240 -2.83 42.16 -12.36
CA PRO A 240 -2.25 43.29 -11.64
C PRO A 240 -3.33 44.08 -10.93
N ARG A 241 -3.09 44.49 -9.67
CA ARG A 241 -4.03 45.34 -8.94
C ARG A 241 -3.81 46.80 -9.33
N PRO A 242 -4.74 47.45 -10.04
CA PRO A 242 -4.63 48.87 -10.33
C PRO A 242 -4.75 49.69 -9.03
N PRO A 243 -4.26 50.94 -9.02
CA PRO A 243 -4.47 51.90 -7.94
C PRO A 243 -5.95 52.02 -7.55
N ALA A 244 -6.24 52.27 -6.27
CA ALA A 244 -7.61 52.28 -5.74
C ALA A 244 -8.56 53.24 -6.49
N GLU A 245 -8.02 54.36 -6.98
CA GLU A 245 -8.76 55.39 -7.72
C GLU A 245 -9.23 54.92 -9.11
N THR A 246 -8.48 54.03 -9.76
CA THR A 246 -8.81 53.54 -11.11
C THR A 246 -9.44 52.14 -11.09
N ALA A 247 -9.40 51.45 -9.95
CA ALA A 247 -9.84 50.05 -9.82
C ALA A 247 -11.28 49.80 -10.27
N LEU A 248 -12.20 50.73 -10.03
CA LEU A 248 -13.59 50.60 -10.47
C LEU A 248 -13.72 50.70 -12.00
N HIS A 249 -13.03 51.68 -12.59
CA HIS A 249 -13.05 51.91 -14.05
C HIS A 249 -12.50 50.70 -14.81
N TRP A 250 -11.31 50.22 -14.42
CA TRP A 250 -10.71 49.01 -14.98
C TRP A 250 -11.62 47.78 -14.83
N SER A 251 -12.35 47.66 -13.71
CA SER A 251 -13.28 46.54 -13.51
C SER A 251 -14.47 46.60 -14.48
N ILE A 252 -14.98 47.81 -14.75
CA ILE A 252 -16.07 48.02 -15.71
C ILE A 252 -15.59 47.75 -17.13
N GLU A 253 -14.40 48.21 -17.52
CA GLU A 253 -13.83 47.97 -18.84
C GLU A 253 -13.57 46.48 -19.08
N ILE A 254 -12.96 45.78 -18.12
CA ILE A 254 -12.74 44.33 -18.20
C ILE A 254 -14.08 43.59 -18.26
N PHE A 255 -15.08 44.02 -17.49
CA PHE A 255 -16.43 43.46 -17.54
C PHE A 255 -17.06 43.62 -18.92
N LEU A 256 -17.03 44.82 -19.49
CA LEU A 256 -17.60 45.08 -20.82
C LEU A 256 -16.85 44.31 -21.91
N ALA A 257 -15.52 44.31 -21.88
CA ALA A 257 -14.69 43.55 -22.82
C ALA A 257 -14.98 42.05 -22.73
N THR A 258 -15.07 41.51 -21.52
CA THR A 258 -15.42 40.11 -21.27
C THR A 258 -16.84 39.78 -21.72
N ALA A 259 -17.80 40.67 -21.45
CA ALA A 259 -19.19 40.50 -21.86
C ALA A 259 -19.34 40.50 -23.38
N LEU A 260 -18.65 41.41 -24.09
CA LEU A 260 -18.61 41.45 -25.55
C LEU A 260 -17.95 40.20 -26.11
N PHE A 261 -16.80 39.79 -25.54
CA PHE A 261 -16.06 38.63 -25.99
C PHE A 261 -16.87 37.34 -25.83
N LEU A 262 -17.35 37.03 -24.62
CA LEU A 262 -18.08 35.79 -24.32
C LEU A 262 -19.40 35.67 -25.11
N ASN A 263 -20.07 36.78 -25.42
CA ASN A 263 -21.30 36.76 -26.22
C ASN A 263 -21.06 36.79 -27.74
N SER A 264 -19.82 37.02 -28.19
CA SER A 264 -19.46 36.93 -29.61
C SER A 264 -19.54 35.50 -30.15
N ARG A 265 -19.52 35.34 -31.48
CA ARG A 265 -19.44 34.00 -32.12
C ARG A 265 -18.17 33.24 -31.73
N ILE A 266 -17.06 33.97 -31.60
CA ILE A 266 -15.76 33.40 -31.24
C ILE A 266 -15.75 32.97 -29.77
N GLY A 267 -16.24 33.82 -28.86
CA GLY A 267 -16.30 33.52 -27.43
C GLY A 267 -17.16 32.31 -27.10
N ARG A 268 -18.35 32.19 -27.73
CA ARG A 268 -19.21 31.00 -27.55
C ARG A 268 -18.55 29.70 -28.04
N TYR A 269 -17.85 29.75 -29.17
CA TYR A 269 -17.09 28.61 -29.67
C TYR A 269 -15.96 28.19 -28.71
N VAL A 270 -15.26 29.18 -28.13
CA VAL A 270 -14.21 28.94 -27.12
C VAL A 270 -14.81 28.34 -25.84
N ASP A 271 -15.93 28.87 -25.35
CA ASP A 271 -16.61 28.37 -24.15
C ASP A 271 -17.02 26.89 -24.30
N GLU A 272 -17.65 26.53 -25.42
CA GLU A 272 -18.02 25.14 -25.73
C GLU A 272 -16.81 24.22 -25.79
N ARG A 273 -15.72 24.67 -26.43
CA ARG A 273 -14.46 23.89 -26.51
C ARG A 273 -13.79 23.71 -25.16
N VAL A 274 -13.75 24.75 -24.32
CA VAL A 274 -13.14 24.70 -22.98
C VAL A 274 -13.95 23.79 -22.07
N ALA A 275 -15.28 23.89 -22.08
CA ALA A 275 -16.15 23.03 -21.29
C ALA A 275 -16.00 21.54 -21.70
N ASP A 276 -16.02 21.26 -23.00
CA ASP A 276 -15.78 19.91 -23.54
C ASP A 276 -14.41 19.37 -23.13
N LEU A 277 -13.36 20.19 -23.25
CA LEU A 277 -12.00 19.80 -22.88
C LEU A 277 -11.91 19.52 -21.37
N LEU A 278 -12.40 20.41 -20.52
CA LEU A 278 -12.34 20.26 -19.06
C LEU A 278 -13.08 18.99 -18.60
N LEU A 279 -14.26 18.72 -19.14
CA LEU A 279 -15.04 17.52 -18.77
C LEU A 279 -14.33 16.23 -19.23
N ARG A 280 -13.82 16.19 -20.46
CA ARG A 280 -13.09 15.02 -20.99
C ARG A 280 -11.79 14.80 -20.22
N THR A 281 -10.99 15.85 -20.05
CA THR A 281 -9.74 15.80 -19.29
C THR A 281 -9.98 15.41 -17.84
N TRP A 282 -11.01 15.93 -17.18
CA TRP A 282 -11.33 15.52 -15.81
C TRP A 282 -11.65 14.02 -15.69
N GLN A 283 -12.45 13.48 -16.61
CA GLN A 283 -12.78 12.05 -16.63
C GLN A 283 -11.54 11.18 -16.91
N GLU A 284 -10.68 11.61 -17.84
CA GLU A 284 -9.43 10.92 -18.17
C GLU A 284 -8.40 10.97 -17.03
N VAL A 285 -8.21 12.15 -16.41
CA VAL A 285 -7.28 12.36 -15.29
C VAL A 285 -7.71 11.57 -14.06
N ARG A 286 -9.01 11.64 -13.69
CA ARG A 286 -9.54 10.96 -12.49
C ARG A 286 -9.40 9.44 -12.58
N MET A 287 -9.57 8.85 -13.76
CA MET A 287 -9.60 7.39 -13.91
C MET A 287 -8.26 6.78 -14.33
N ARG A 288 -7.39 7.51 -15.05
CA ARG A 288 -6.17 6.93 -15.64
C ARG A 288 -4.88 7.47 -15.05
N VAL A 289 -4.79 8.78 -14.80
CA VAL A 289 -3.50 9.44 -14.53
C VAL A 289 -2.95 9.05 -13.17
N PHE A 290 -3.75 9.12 -12.10
CA PHE A 290 -3.22 8.85 -10.77
C PHE A 290 -2.76 7.36 -10.62
N SER A 291 -3.40 6.39 -11.29
CA SER A 291 -3.03 4.98 -11.15
C SER A 291 -1.81 4.66 -11.97
N ALA A 292 -1.80 5.13 -13.22
CA ALA A 292 -0.62 5.06 -14.06
C ALA A 292 0.57 5.76 -13.39
N LEU A 293 0.36 6.89 -12.71
CA LEU A 293 1.40 7.60 -11.98
C LEU A 293 1.94 6.77 -10.81
N PHE A 294 1.09 6.16 -9.99
CA PHE A 294 1.57 5.34 -8.87
C PHE A 294 2.28 4.07 -9.35
N GLU A 295 1.77 3.37 -10.37
CA GLU A 295 2.46 2.22 -10.98
C GLU A 295 3.80 2.66 -11.59
N TRP A 296 3.81 3.76 -12.33
CA TRP A 296 5.02 4.33 -12.91
C TRP A 296 6.04 4.72 -11.85
N ILE A 297 5.62 5.35 -10.73
CA ILE A 297 6.49 5.67 -9.60
C ILE A 297 7.06 4.38 -9.04
N MET A 298 6.22 3.41 -8.66
CA MET A 298 6.68 2.16 -8.07
C MET A 298 7.65 1.40 -8.97
N ASP A 299 7.33 1.27 -10.26
CA ASP A 299 8.18 0.58 -11.22
C ASP A 299 9.50 1.33 -11.47
N THR A 300 9.46 2.67 -11.45
CA THR A 300 10.67 3.49 -11.56
C THR A 300 11.58 3.26 -10.36
N PHE A 301 11.05 3.25 -9.14
CA PHE A 301 11.82 2.95 -7.93
C PHE A 301 12.36 1.52 -7.92
N ARG A 302 11.57 0.53 -8.34
CA ARG A 302 12.05 -0.86 -8.52
C ARG A 302 13.21 -0.92 -9.51
N ARG A 303 13.10 -0.23 -10.65
CA ARG A 303 14.18 -0.15 -11.66
C ARG A 303 15.43 0.53 -11.11
N VAL A 304 15.29 1.64 -10.40
CA VAL A 304 16.42 2.35 -9.78
C VAL A 304 17.12 1.44 -8.77
N PHE A 305 16.36 0.74 -7.92
CA PHE A 305 16.93 -0.18 -6.95
C PHE A 305 17.64 -1.37 -7.63
N ALA A 306 17.01 -1.99 -8.63
CA ALA A 306 17.64 -3.07 -9.40
C ALA A 306 18.91 -2.60 -10.12
N TYR A 307 18.94 -1.37 -10.64
CA TYR A 307 20.14 -0.79 -11.24
C TYR A 307 21.25 -0.56 -10.20
N LEU A 308 20.90 -0.04 -9.02
CA LEU A 308 21.83 0.12 -7.91
C LEU A 308 22.45 -1.22 -7.49
N GLU A 309 21.63 -2.26 -7.31
CA GLU A 309 22.09 -3.60 -6.98
C GLU A 309 22.99 -4.19 -8.07
N ARG A 310 22.65 -3.97 -9.34
CA ARG A 310 23.50 -4.39 -10.48
C ARG A 310 24.83 -3.65 -10.49
N LEU A 311 24.86 -2.35 -10.19
CA LEU A 311 26.09 -1.57 -10.11
C LEU A 311 27.00 -2.13 -9.01
N VAL A 312 26.44 -2.35 -7.82
CA VAL A 312 27.17 -2.97 -6.70
C VAL A 312 27.73 -4.34 -7.10
N TYR A 313 26.87 -5.18 -7.69
CA TYR A 313 27.26 -6.52 -8.14
C TYR A 313 28.33 -6.50 -9.24
N THR A 314 28.29 -5.51 -10.14
CA THR A 314 29.28 -5.39 -11.24
C THR A 314 30.68 -5.17 -10.67
N VAL A 315 30.78 -4.30 -9.66
CA VAL A 315 32.07 -4.06 -8.99
C VAL A 315 32.50 -5.28 -8.17
N ASP A 316 31.57 -5.97 -7.50
CA ASP A 316 31.86 -7.24 -6.83
C ASP A 316 32.45 -8.26 -7.82
N GLU A 317 31.90 -8.35 -9.04
CA GLU A 317 32.37 -9.25 -10.09
C GLU A 317 33.76 -8.87 -10.64
N TRP A 318 34.10 -7.58 -10.67
CA TRP A 318 35.45 -7.13 -11.03
C TRP A 318 36.50 -7.50 -9.98
N LEU A 319 36.08 -7.52 -8.71
CA LEU A 319 36.93 -7.85 -7.57
C LEU A 319 37.02 -9.36 -7.30
N ARG A 320 36.21 -10.19 -7.98
CA ARG A 320 36.32 -11.65 -7.92
C ARG A 320 37.64 -12.17 -8.47
N PHE A 321 38.13 -13.25 -7.87
CA PHE A 321 39.31 -13.97 -8.32
C PHE A 321 39.04 -14.66 -9.64
N ARG A 322 39.93 -14.48 -10.61
CA ARG A 322 39.86 -15.14 -11.92
C ARG A 322 41.00 -16.15 -12.05
N ALA A 323 40.73 -17.26 -12.75
CA ALA A 323 41.76 -18.22 -13.08
C ALA A 323 42.83 -17.55 -13.97
N GLY A 324 44.07 -17.46 -13.47
CA GLY A 324 45.18 -16.77 -14.12
C GLY A 324 45.66 -15.48 -13.43
N ASP A 325 45.01 -15.02 -12.35
CA ASP A 325 45.47 -13.85 -11.60
C ASP A 325 46.80 -14.12 -10.85
N ASN A 326 47.80 -13.24 -11.01
CA ASN A 326 49.04 -13.28 -10.24
C ASN A 326 48.79 -12.97 -8.74
N ARG A 327 49.68 -13.45 -7.84
CA ARG A 327 49.57 -13.28 -6.37
C ARG A 327 49.38 -11.82 -5.93
N VAL A 328 50.03 -10.88 -6.61
CA VAL A 328 49.88 -9.44 -6.34
C VAL A 328 48.45 -8.97 -6.68
N THR A 329 47.93 -9.37 -7.84
CA THR A 329 46.56 -9.07 -8.27
C THR A 329 45.54 -9.65 -7.30
N GLN A 330 45.78 -10.87 -6.80
CA GLN A 330 44.94 -11.50 -5.79
C GLN A 330 44.97 -10.70 -4.47
N ALA A 331 46.14 -10.28 -3.99
CA ALA A 331 46.25 -9.48 -2.77
C ALA A 331 45.54 -8.11 -2.91
N VAL A 332 45.71 -7.43 -4.04
CA VAL A 332 45.02 -6.15 -4.33
C VAL A 332 43.50 -6.36 -4.41
N LYS A 333 43.03 -7.40 -5.10
CA LYS A 333 41.61 -7.73 -5.18
C LYS A 333 41.01 -8.10 -3.82
N LEU A 334 41.75 -8.80 -2.98
CA LEU A 334 41.32 -9.12 -1.61
C LEU A 334 41.14 -7.84 -0.78
N LEU A 335 42.16 -6.99 -0.71
CA LEU A 335 42.10 -5.73 0.05
C LEU A 335 41.01 -4.79 -0.48
N SER A 336 40.96 -4.64 -1.80
CA SER A 336 39.94 -3.82 -2.47
C SER A 336 38.55 -4.41 -2.28
N GLY A 337 38.40 -5.74 -2.29
CA GLY A 337 37.16 -6.45 -2.01
C GLY A 337 36.65 -6.22 -0.59
N VAL A 338 37.53 -6.25 0.41
CA VAL A 338 37.17 -5.94 1.80
C VAL A 338 36.71 -4.48 1.92
N CYS A 339 37.49 -3.52 1.41
CA CYS A 339 37.12 -2.11 1.41
C CYS A 339 35.80 -1.87 0.66
N TRP A 340 35.65 -2.47 -0.52
CA TRP A 340 34.46 -2.36 -1.34
C TRP A 340 33.24 -2.96 -0.66
N SER A 341 33.35 -4.09 0.05
CA SER A 341 32.23 -4.69 0.77
C SER A 341 31.62 -3.73 1.80
N PHE A 342 32.47 -2.93 2.48
CA PHE A 342 32.02 -1.89 3.40
C PHE A 342 31.32 -0.74 2.67
N ILE A 343 31.88 -0.29 1.54
CA ILE A 343 31.30 0.77 0.71
C ILE A 343 29.95 0.32 0.12
N ALA A 344 29.88 -0.87 -0.47
CA ALA A 344 28.67 -1.47 -1.01
C ALA A 344 27.57 -1.58 0.06
N TYR A 345 27.93 -2.06 1.25
CA TYR A 345 27.02 -2.12 2.38
C TYR A 345 26.50 -0.72 2.76
N PHE A 346 27.39 0.26 2.88
CA PHE A 346 27.04 1.63 3.24
C PHE A 346 26.13 2.28 2.20
N VAL A 347 26.41 2.10 0.91
CA VAL A 347 25.59 2.62 -0.20
C VAL A 347 24.19 2.01 -0.15
N ILE A 348 24.06 0.69 0.00
CA ILE A 348 22.76 0.03 0.09
C ILE A 348 22.00 0.49 1.33
N LEU A 349 22.68 0.64 2.48
CA LEU A 349 22.09 1.10 3.73
C LEU A 349 21.58 2.54 3.59
N VAL A 350 22.41 3.47 3.10
CA VAL A 350 22.03 4.88 2.92
C VAL A 350 20.89 5.00 1.92
N PHE A 351 20.96 4.28 0.80
CA PHE A 351 19.91 4.31 -0.20
C PHE A 351 18.58 3.82 0.38
N THR A 352 18.56 2.65 1.02
CA THR A 352 17.32 2.01 1.49
C THR A 352 16.72 2.74 2.70
N LEU A 353 17.56 3.21 3.63
CA LEU A 353 17.14 3.77 4.90
C LEU A 353 16.87 5.29 4.82
N LEU A 354 17.72 6.03 4.09
CA LEU A 354 17.70 7.50 4.11
C LEU A 354 17.14 8.07 2.82
N ILE A 355 17.60 7.60 1.66
CA ILE A 355 17.26 8.22 0.37
C ILE A 355 15.88 7.76 -0.10
N GLU A 356 15.68 6.46 -0.32
CA GLU A 356 14.46 5.91 -0.93
C GLU A 356 13.18 6.41 -0.25
N PRO A 357 13.05 6.41 1.10
CA PRO A 357 11.84 6.89 1.74
C PRO A 357 11.59 8.39 1.55
N GLN A 358 12.63 9.19 1.33
CA GLN A 358 12.52 10.64 1.15
C GLN A 358 12.11 11.02 -0.28
N ILE A 359 12.68 10.35 -1.27
CA ILE A 359 12.40 10.67 -2.68
C ILE A 359 11.17 9.93 -3.23
N ASN A 360 10.85 8.73 -2.70
CA ASN A 360 9.68 7.98 -3.13
C ASN A 360 8.41 8.63 -2.58
N PRO A 361 7.55 9.26 -3.40
CA PRO A 361 6.38 9.99 -2.91
C PRO A 361 5.44 9.13 -2.07
N ILE A 362 5.38 7.82 -2.37
CA ILE A 362 4.53 6.84 -1.69
C ILE A 362 5.05 6.51 -0.29
N LYS A 363 6.37 6.56 -0.09
CA LYS A 363 7.00 6.38 1.23
C LYS A 363 7.15 7.71 1.98
N HIS A 364 7.34 8.80 1.24
CA HIS A 364 7.55 10.15 1.76
C HIS A 364 6.29 10.72 2.43
N PHE A 365 5.15 10.60 1.75
CA PHE A 365 3.84 10.90 2.33
C PHE A 365 3.26 9.60 2.92
N PRO A 366 2.78 9.56 4.18
CA PRO A 366 2.56 10.67 5.13
C PRO A 366 3.67 10.86 6.18
N VAL A 367 4.47 9.83 6.47
CA VAL A 367 5.30 9.77 7.69
C VAL A 367 6.53 10.66 7.63
N VAL A 368 7.27 10.62 6.52
CA VAL A 368 8.51 11.40 6.38
C VAL A 368 8.19 12.90 6.38
N THR A 369 7.08 13.29 5.75
CA THR A 369 6.59 14.68 5.77
C THR A 369 6.24 15.14 7.18
N VAL A 370 5.50 14.33 7.95
CA VAL A 370 5.17 14.65 9.36
C VAL A 370 6.44 14.74 10.19
N SER A 371 7.37 13.79 10.03
CA SER A 371 8.64 13.77 10.77
C SER A 371 9.48 15.03 10.50
N HIS A 372 9.58 15.47 9.24
CA HIS A 372 10.23 16.75 8.90
C HIS A 372 9.55 17.90 9.63
N LYS A 373 8.22 18.00 9.57
CA LYS A 373 7.48 19.10 10.21
C LYS A 373 7.65 19.13 11.73
N LEU A 374 7.76 17.97 12.37
CA LEU A 374 7.99 17.86 13.81
C LEU A 374 9.42 18.24 14.21
N ILE A 375 10.42 17.85 13.42
CA ILE A 375 11.83 18.02 13.78
C ILE A 375 12.37 19.39 13.35
N LEU A 376 11.96 19.92 12.18
CA LEU A 376 12.46 21.20 11.64
C LEU A 376 12.40 22.38 12.64
N PRO A 377 11.32 22.58 13.43
CA PRO A 377 11.25 23.68 14.40
C PRO A 377 12.28 23.56 15.53
N THR A 378 12.77 22.35 15.82
CA THR A 378 13.74 22.11 16.90
C THR A 378 15.18 22.50 16.51
N GLY A 379 15.46 22.66 15.22
CA GLY A 379 16.80 22.95 14.69
C GLY A 379 17.51 24.11 15.39
N PRO A 380 16.92 25.32 15.49
CA PRO A 380 17.57 26.45 16.15
C PRO A 380 17.92 26.20 17.62
N ALA A 381 17.07 25.49 18.37
CA ALA A 381 17.32 25.15 19.77
C ALA A 381 18.49 24.17 19.91
N ILE A 382 18.55 23.16 19.04
CA ILE A 382 19.65 22.18 19.01
C ILE A 382 20.95 22.88 18.61
N ILE A 383 20.93 23.77 17.60
CA ILE A 383 22.10 24.56 17.19
C ILE A 383 22.63 25.38 18.37
N LYS A 384 21.75 26.08 19.10
CA LYS A 384 22.14 26.88 20.28
C LYS A 384 22.83 26.01 21.36
N THR A 385 22.40 24.76 21.49
CA THR A 385 22.93 23.81 22.48
C THR A 385 24.29 23.23 22.06
N ILE A 386 24.49 22.97 20.77
CA ILE A 386 25.70 22.30 20.26
C ILE A 386 26.78 23.31 19.82
N ALA A 387 26.41 24.54 19.43
CA ALA A 387 27.32 25.59 18.99
C ALA A 387 28.51 25.87 19.95
N PRO A 388 28.35 25.84 21.29
CA PRO A 388 29.48 25.99 22.22
C PRO A 388 30.56 24.91 22.06
N PHE A 389 30.20 23.70 21.61
CA PHE A 389 31.12 22.56 21.49
C PHE A 389 31.73 22.42 20.09
N THR A 390 30.97 22.73 19.03
CA THR A 390 31.41 22.51 17.64
C THR A 390 31.74 23.79 16.87
N GLY A 391 31.44 24.95 17.44
CA GLY A 391 31.55 26.26 16.78
C GLY A 391 30.30 26.66 15.99
N SER A 392 30.11 27.97 15.83
CA SER A 392 28.92 28.61 15.25
C SER A 392 28.67 28.30 13.77
N VAL A 393 29.71 27.88 13.03
CA VAL A 393 29.62 27.54 11.60
C VAL A 393 29.33 26.06 11.38
N ARG A 394 29.91 25.16 12.21
CA ARG A 394 29.72 23.72 12.06
C ARG A 394 28.40 23.23 12.68
N ALA A 395 27.95 23.85 13.77
CA ALA A 395 26.69 23.45 14.43
C ALA A 395 25.48 23.52 13.49
N PRO A 396 25.22 24.62 12.75
CA PRO A 396 24.12 24.66 11.78
C PRO A 396 24.23 23.57 10.72
N THR A 397 25.41 23.35 10.15
CA THR A 397 25.63 22.34 9.11
C THR A 397 25.33 20.93 9.62
N ILE A 398 25.82 20.58 10.81
CA ILE A 398 25.57 19.28 11.44
C ILE A 398 24.08 19.11 11.75
N VAL A 399 23.45 20.11 12.36
CA VAL A 399 22.04 20.01 12.77
C VAL A 399 21.13 19.95 11.55
N TRP A 400 21.29 20.84 10.58
CA TRP A 400 20.42 20.82 9.39
C TRP A 400 20.63 19.56 8.55
N SER A 401 21.88 19.12 8.30
CA SER A 401 22.11 17.85 7.58
C SER A 401 21.47 16.66 8.29
N THR A 402 21.54 16.62 9.63
CA THR A 402 20.89 15.59 10.45
C THR A 402 19.37 15.64 10.35
N ILE A 403 18.77 16.83 10.48
CA ILE A 403 17.31 17.02 10.38
C ILE A 403 16.78 16.66 8.99
N TRP A 404 17.56 16.88 7.93
CA TRP A 404 17.20 16.49 6.57
C TRP A 404 17.33 14.98 6.33
N LEU A 405 18.26 14.27 6.99
CA LEU A 405 18.49 12.83 6.76
C LEU A 405 17.64 11.93 7.66
N ILE A 406 17.47 12.26 8.94
CA ILE A 406 16.76 11.44 9.94
C ILE A 406 15.33 11.05 9.52
N PRO A 407 14.50 11.92 8.90
CA PRO A 407 13.13 11.58 8.55
C PRO A 407 12.99 10.35 7.66
N GLY A 408 14.01 10.02 6.85
CA GLY A 408 14.03 8.81 6.03
C GLY A 408 13.93 7.54 6.89
N VAL A 409 14.62 7.52 8.04
CA VAL A 409 14.61 6.42 9.01
C VAL A 409 13.20 6.15 9.52
N PHE A 410 12.44 7.19 9.87
CA PHE A 410 11.05 7.02 10.33
C PHE A 410 10.14 6.49 9.22
N GLY A 411 10.30 6.95 7.99
CA GLY A 411 9.61 6.42 6.83
C GLY A 411 9.86 4.92 6.69
N PHE A 412 11.13 4.51 6.62
CA PHE A 412 11.54 3.11 6.56
C PHE A 412 10.96 2.29 7.73
N LEU A 413 11.13 2.76 8.97
CA LEU A 413 10.67 2.07 10.16
C LEU A 413 9.16 1.82 10.15
N VAL A 414 8.33 2.79 9.76
CA VAL A 414 6.87 2.56 9.74
C VAL A 414 6.48 1.46 8.77
N TRP A 415 7.09 1.42 7.58
CA TRP A 415 6.79 0.39 6.59
C TRP A 415 7.30 -0.99 7.04
N GLU A 416 8.51 -1.05 7.58
CA GLU A 416 9.12 -2.27 8.09
C GLU A 416 8.38 -2.82 9.31
N LEU A 417 8.07 -1.98 10.29
CA LEU A 417 7.30 -2.37 11.48
C LEU A 417 5.90 -2.85 11.12
N LYS A 418 5.25 -2.22 10.13
CA LYS A 418 3.95 -2.67 9.62
C LYS A 418 4.05 -4.04 8.95
N ALA A 419 5.12 -4.31 8.20
CA ALA A 419 5.36 -5.62 7.60
C ALA A 419 5.62 -6.68 8.69
N ASN A 420 6.47 -6.36 9.67
CA ASN A 420 6.84 -7.25 10.77
C ASN A 420 5.64 -7.57 11.68
N TRP A 421 4.75 -6.60 11.90
CA TRP A 421 3.50 -6.81 12.62
C TRP A 421 2.67 -7.95 12.03
N ARG A 422 2.60 -8.04 10.70
CA ARG A 422 1.78 -9.03 9.97
C ARG A 422 2.39 -10.44 9.96
N LEU A 423 3.62 -10.61 10.42
CA LEU A 423 4.29 -11.91 10.48
C LEU A 423 3.76 -12.79 11.60
N TYR A 424 3.37 -12.20 12.73
CA TYR A 424 3.03 -12.96 13.93
C TYR A 424 1.58 -13.48 13.90
N GLU A 425 1.39 -14.73 14.33
CA GLU A 425 0.09 -15.40 14.37
C GLU A 425 -0.91 -14.64 15.26
N ALA A 426 -0.47 -14.15 16.42
CA ALA A 426 -1.30 -13.37 17.33
C ALA A 426 -1.78 -12.01 16.75
N ASN A 427 -1.20 -11.58 15.63
CA ASN A 427 -1.61 -10.39 14.88
C ASN A 427 -2.48 -10.72 13.65
N ARG A 428 -2.79 -12.00 13.41
CA ARG A 428 -3.59 -12.43 12.27
C ARG A 428 -5.02 -11.84 12.33
N PRO A 429 -5.57 -11.37 11.20
CA PRO A 429 -6.98 -11.01 11.10
C PRO A 429 -7.89 -12.18 11.48
N ARG A 430 -9.02 -11.88 12.15
CA ARG A 430 -10.00 -12.92 12.52
C ARG A 430 -10.72 -13.52 11.33
N ARG A 431 -10.96 -12.72 10.29
CA ARG A 431 -11.63 -13.14 9.05
C ARG A 431 -10.59 -13.55 8.01
N LEU A 432 -10.98 -14.46 7.12
CA LEU A 432 -10.23 -14.74 5.90
C LEU A 432 -10.16 -13.46 5.06
N MET A 433 -8.94 -13.00 4.78
CA MET A 433 -8.70 -11.77 4.04
C MET A 433 -8.53 -12.08 2.55
N PRO A 434 -8.98 -11.17 1.66
CA PRO A 434 -8.65 -11.26 0.26
C PRO A 434 -7.14 -11.41 0.04
N THR A 435 -6.78 -12.42 -0.75
CA THR A 435 -5.38 -12.70 -1.08
C THR A 435 -5.07 -12.14 -2.47
N PRO A 436 -3.88 -11.55 -2.69
CA PRO A 436 -3.44 -11.19 -4.02
C PRO A 436 -3.40 -12.39 -4.98
N VAL A 437 -3.82 -12.18 -6.21
CA VAL A 437 -3.82 -13.17 -7.30
C VAL A 437 -2.52 -13.08 -8.11
N GLY A 438 -2.04 -11.87 -8.42
CA GLY A 438 -0.86 -11.66 -9.28
C GLY A 438 0.26 -10.80 -8.65
N HIS A 439 1.36 -10.62 -9.41
CA HIS A 439 2.57 -9.90 -8.97
C HIS A 439 2.32 -8.45 -8.49
N HIS A 440 1.30 -7.80 -9.04
CA HIS A 440 0.93 -6.43 -8.69
C HIS A 440 0.16 -6.32 -7.35
N GLY A 441 -0.11 -7.44 -6.67
CA GLY A 441 -0.80 -7.43 -5.39
C GLY A 441 -2.33 -7.28 -5.51
N GLU A 442 -2.88 -7.49 -6.71
CA GLU A 442 -4.30 -7.30 -7.03
C GLU A 442 -5.14 -8.47 -6.55
N THR A 443 -6.34 -8.20 -6.02
CA THR A 443 -7.32 -9.23 -5.66
C THR A 443 -8.20 -9.60 -6.86
N MET A 444 -8.91 -10.73 -6.82
CA MET A 444 -9.84 -11.13 -7.89
C MET A 444 -10.85 -10.02 -8.22
N LEU A 445 -11.43 -9.40 -7.20
CA LEU A 445 -12.28 -8.21 -7.34
C LEU A 445 -11.60 -7.09 -8.14
N ARG A 446 -10.33 -6.77 -7.81
CA ARG A 446 -9.59 -5.70 -8.49
C ARG A 446 -9.23 -6.04 -9.92
N LEU A 447 -9.12 -7.32 -10.30
CA LEU A 447 -8.91 -7.69 -11.70
C LEU A 447 -10.12 -7.31 -12.58
N LEU A 448 -11.34 -7.47 -12.04
CA LEU A 448 -12.59 -7.30 -12.78
C LEU A 448 -13.19 -5.90 -12.66
N ARG A 449 -13.24 -5.32 -11.45
CA ARG A 449 -13.91 -4.03 -11.23
C ARG A 449 -13.04 -2.87 -11.73
N PRO A 450 -13.51 -2.06 -12.69
CA PRO A 450 -12.78 -0.88 -13.14
C PRO A 450 -12.64 0.12 -12.00
N GLY A 451 -11.42 0.56 -11.73
CA GLY A 451 -11.18 1.49 -10.64
C GLY A 451 -9.76 2.03 -10.61
N PHE A 452 -9.53 2.83 -9.58
CA PHE A 452 -8.21 3.34 -9.24
C PHE A 452 -7.32 2.15 -8.80
N HIS A 453 -6.36 1.74 -9.62
CA HIS A 453 -5.58 0.49 -9.50
C HIS A 453 -6.41 -0.80 -9.56
N SER A 454 -7.43 -0.80 -10.41
CA SER A 454 -8.28 -1.98 -10.63
C SER A 454 -8.77 -2.01 -12.09
N GLY A 455 -9.35 -3.13 -12.50
CA GLY A 455 -9.83 -3.39 -13.85
C GLY A 455 -8.72 -3.84 -14.81
N THR A 456 -7.75 -4.62 -14.34
CA THR A 456 -6.66 -5.15 -15.17
C THR A 456 -7.19 -5.93 -16.37
N LEU A 457 -8.21 -6.77 -16.19
CA LEU A 457 -8.86 -7.47 -17.29
C LEU A 457 -9.55 -6.49 -18.26
N PRO A 458 -10.47 -5.60 -17.83
CA PRO A 458 -11.06 -4.60 -18.72
C PRO A 458 -10.04 -3.75 -19.50
N LYS A 459 -8.97 -3.31 -18.83
CA LYS A 459 -7.90 -2.49 -19.44
C LYS A 459 -7.10 -3.28 -20.47
N SER A 460 -6.69 -4.51 -20.13
CA SER A 460 -5.94 -5.38 -21.04
C SER A 460 -6.77 -5.76 -22.26
N PHE A 461 -8.06 -6.07 -22.10
CA PHE A 461 -8.96 -6.31 -23.22
C PHE A 461 -9.20 -5.06 -24.07
N ALA A 462 -9.33 -3.87 -23.46
CA ALA A 462 -9.42 -2.62 -24.21
C ALA A 462 -8.14 -2.35 -25.01
N ALA A 463 -6.96 -2.54 -24.41
CA ALA A 463 -5.68 -2.39 -25.08
C ALA A 463 -5.51 -3.39 -26.24
N LEU A 464 -5.95 -4.64 -26.05
CA LEU A 464 -5.95 -5.65 -27.11
C LEU A 464 -6.88 -5.25 -28.27
N ARG A 465 -8.11 -4.80 -27.98
CA ARG A 465 -9.04 -4.31 -29.02
C ARG A 465 -8.47 -3.13 -29.80
N HIS A 466 -7.80 -2.20 -29.12
CA HIS A 466 -7.13 -1.08 -29.79
C HIS A 466 -5.96 -1.55 -30.66
N ALA A 467 -5.14 -2.48 -30.19
CA ALA A 467 -4.04 -3.04 -30.96
C ALA A 467 -4.54 -3.81 -32.19
N LEU A 468 -5.60 -4.60 -32.05
CA LEU A 468 -6.24 -5.32 -33.16
C LEU A 468 -6.82 -4.37 -34.22
N LYS A 469 -7.44 -3.26 -33.79
CA LYS A 469 -7.95 -2.24 -34.73
C LYS A 469 -6.84 -1.50 -35.47
N ALA A 470 -5.69 -1.29 -34.83
CA ALA A 470 -4.53 -0.61 -35.41
C ALA A 470 -3.66 -1.53 -36.28
N ALA A 471 -3.81 -2.86 -36.12
CA ALA A 471 -3.08 -3.87 -36.87
C ALA A 471 -3.67 -4.04 -38.28
N GLN A 472 -3.51 -3.02 -39.12
CA GLN A 472 -3.89 -3.11 -40.54
C GLN A 472 -2.77 -3.61 -41.46
N ASP A 473 -1.48 -3.57 -41.10
CA ASP A 473 -0.44 -4.02 -42.07
C ASP A 473 0.89 -4.64 -41.57
N ASN A 474 1.28 -4.61 -40.29
CA ASN A 474 2.45 -5.40 -39.80
C ASN A 474 2.70 -5.35 -38.27
N GLN A 475 1.66 -5.11 -37.46
CA GLN A 475 1.82 -4.90 -36.01
C GLN A 475 1.53 -6.15 -35.15
N LEU A 476 1.73 -7.35 -35.71
CA LEU A 476 1.59 -8.63 -34.98
C LEU A 476 2.33 -8.66 -33.63
N PRO A 477 3.57 -8.13 -33.49
CA PRO A 477 4.28 -8.14 -32.22
C PRO A 477 3.59 -7.31 -31.12
N SER A 478 2.85 -6.26 -31.49
CA SER A 478 2.11 -5.45 -30.52
C SER A 478 0.91 -6.22 -29.97
N VAL A 479 0.18 -6.93 -30.83
CA VAL A 479 -0.94 -7.79 -30.45
C VAL A 479 -0.46 -8.95 -29.57
N GLU A 480 0.64 -9.61 -29.94
CA GLU A 480 1.25 -10.68 -29.16
C GLU A 480 1.67 -10.21 -27.76
N ARG A 481 2.27 -9.02 -27.64
CA ARG A 481 2.58 -8.44 -26.32
C ARG A 481 1.33 -8.22 -25.47
N LYS A 482 0.21 -7.78 -26.06
CA LYS A 482 -1.05 -7.61 -25.32
C LYS A 482 -1.68 -8.95 -24.92
N LEU A 483 -1.57 -9.97 -25.77
CA LEU A 483 -1.98 -11.34 -25.44
C LEU A 483 -1.12 -11.95 -24.33
N ALA A 484 0.21 -11.71 -24.35
CA ALA A 484 1.11 -12.17 -23.29
C ALA A 484 0.73 -11.61 -21.91
N VAL A 485 0.30 -10.34 -21.84
CA VAL A 485 -0.22 -9.75 -20.60
C VAL A 485 -1.45 -10.50 -20.10
N LEU A 486 -2.39 -10.86 -20.98
CA LEU A 486 -3.57 -11.64 -20.60
C LEU A 486 -3.19 -13.06 -20.13
N ARG A 487 -2.25 -13.72 -20.81
CA ARG A 487 -1.74 -15.06 -20.40
C ARG A 487 -1.11 -15.02 -19.00
N HIS A 488 -0.36 -13.98 -18.65
CA HIS A 488 0.17 -13.83 -17.29
C HIS A 488 -0.93 -13.64 -16.24
N VAL A 489 -2.03 -12.99 -16.59
CA VAL A 489 -3.20 -12.89 -15.69
C VAL A 489 -3.86 -14.26 -15.55
N GLU A 490 -4.00 -15.03 -16.63
CA GLU A 490 -4.50 -16.41 -16.58
C GLU A 490 -3.64 -17.30 -15.68
N GLU A 491 -2.32 -17.29 -15.87
CA GLU A 491 -1.37 -18.03 -15.02
C GLU A 491 -1.51 -17.64 -13.53
N SER A 492 -1.68 -16.35 -13.24
CA SER A 492 -1.88 -15.85 -11.88
C SER A 492 -3.18 -16.40 -11.26
N ILE A 493 -4.27 -16.44 -12.03
CA ILE A 493 -5.57 -17.00 -11.60
C ILE A 493 -5.46 -18.51 -11.37
N LEU A 494 -4.80 -19.24 -12.28
CA LEU A 494 -4.56 -20.67 -12.13
C LEU A 494 -3.78 -20.98 -10.85
N ARG A 495 -2.67 -20.27 -10.61
CA ARG A 495 -1.88 -20.41 -9.38
C ARG A 495 -2.72 -20.09 -8.14
N PHE A 496 -3.56 -19.06 -8.19
CA PHE A 496 -4.45 -18.70 -7.08
C PHE A 496 -5.44 -19.82 -6.74
N VAL A 497 -6.19 -20.33 -7.71
CA VAL A 497 -7.18 -21.40 -7.49
C VAL A 497 -6.48 -22.69 -7.03
N ASN A 498 -5.35 -23.04 -7.66
CA ASN A 498 -4.59 -24.22 -7.27
C ASN A 498 -4.13 -24.13 -5.81
N ARG A 499 -3.54 -23.00 -5.41
CA ARG A 499 -2.98 -22.80 -4.05
C ARG A 499 -4.05 -22.65 -2.97
N LYS A 500 -5.20 -22.06 -3.29
CA LYS A 500 -6.24 -21.72 -2.30
C LYS A 500 -7.39 -22.72 -2.21
N LEU A 501 -7.47 -23.66 -3.15
CA LEU A 501 -8.51 -24.69 -3.16
C LEU A 501 -7.93 -26.08 -3.39
N LEU A 502 -7.33 -26.33 -4.56
CA LEU A 502 -6.99 -27.69 -4.99
C LEU A 502 -5.93 -28.35 -4.11
N LEU A 503 -4.89 -27.60 -3.73
CA LEU A 503 -3.83 -28.11 -2.86
C LEU A 503 -4.36 -28.47 -1.46
N ILE A 504 -5.34 -27.72 -0.96
CA ILE A 504 -5.96 -28.00 0.34
C ILE A 504 -6.83 -29.25 0.25
N TRP A 505 -7.58 -29.41 -0.84
CA TRP A 505 -8.34 -30.63 -1.09
C TRP A 505 -7.44 -31.86 -1.18
N SER A 506 -6.36 -31.80 -1.97
CA SER A 506 -5.44 -32.93 -2.11
C SER A 506 -4.76 -33.33 -0.79
N GLU A 507 -4.52 -32.38 0.13
CA GLU A 507 -3.86 -32.66 1.41
C GLU A 507 -4.82 -33.11 2.53
N SER A 508 -6.14 -32.95 2.36
CA SER A 508 -7.09 -33.05 3.47
C SER A 508 -8.07 -34.21 3.41
N THR A 509 -8.36 -34.75 2.23
CA THR A 509 -9.32 -35.85 2.06
C THR A 509 -8.62 -37.18 1.83
N SER A 510 -8.97 -38.19 2.63
CA SER A 510 -8.47 -39.55 2.50
C SER A 510 -9.02 -40.16 1.20
N ALA A 511 -8.12 -40.35 0.23
CA ALA A 511 -8.38 -40.86 -1.12
C ALA A 511 -8.99 -39.85 -2.12
N ASP A 512 -8.76 -40.15 -3.39
CA ASP A 512 -8.93 -39.38 -4.65
C ASP A 512 -10.27 -38.66 -4.90
N ALA A 513 -11.22 -38.68 -3.95
CA ALA A 513 -12.56 -38.14 -4.09
C ALA A 513 -12.62 -36.64 -4.44
N LEU A 514 -11.63 -35.85 -4.00
CA LEU A 514 -11.47 -34.43 -4.35
C LEU A 514 -10.13 -34.14 -5.05
N ALA A 515 -9.45 -35.18 -5.56
CA ALA A 515 -8.30 -34.99 -6.42
C ALA A 515 -8.79 -34.32 -7.71
N ALA A 516 -8.36 -33.09 -7.96
CA ALA A 516 -8.96 -32.26 -8.99
C ALA A 516 -7.90 -31.42 -9.72
N SER A 517 -8.18 -31.11 -10.97
CA SER A 517 -7.34 -30.26 -11.81
C SER A 517 -8.19 -29.22 -12.52
N ILE A 518 -7.57 -28.09 -12.87
CA ILE A 518 -8.24 -27.06 -13.65
C ILE A 518 -8.28 -27.54 -15.10
N SER A 519 -9.48 -27.81 -15.62
CA SER A 519 -9.66 -28.29 -17.00
C SER A 519 -9.79 -27.15 -18.00
N LYS A 520 -10.35 -26.01 -17.57
CA LYS A 520 -10.59 -24.86 -18.44
C LYS A 520 -10.57 -23.56 -17.63
N LEU A 521 -10.01 -22.50 -18.22
CA LEU A 521 -10.09 -21.14 -17.71
C LEU A 521 -10.51 -20.22 -18.87
N HIS A 522 -11.55 -19.42 -18.65
CA HIS A 522 -11.92 -18.30 -19.52
C HIS A 522 -11.86 -17.01 -18.74
N ILE A 523 -11.21 -16.01 -19.32
CA ILE A 523 -11.23 -14.65 -18.81
C ILE A 523 -11.99 -13.76 -19.79
N ALA A 524 -12.84 -12.89 -19.26
CA ALA A 524 -13.58 -11.91 -20.03
C ALA A 524 -13.37 -10.51 -19.45
N THR A 525 -14.01 -9.51 -20.08
CA THR A 525 -13.94 -8.12 -19.60
C THR A 525 -14.59 -7.96 -18.21
N SER A 526 -15.59 -8.77 -17.87
CA SER A 526 -16.39 -8.65 -16.65
C SER A 526 -16.64 -9.96 -15.90
N SER A 527 -16.10 -11.09 -16.39
CA SER A 527 -16.20 -12.38 -15.73
C SER A 527 -14.90 -13.18 -15.83
N ILE A 528 -14.73 -14.12 -14.90
CA ILE A 528 -13.70 -15.15 -14.93
C ILE A 528 -14.41 -16.47 -14.65
N ASP A 529 -14.23 -17.45 -15.52
CA ASP A 529 -14.87 -18.76 -15.45
C ASP A 529 -13.79 -19.84 -15.38
N VAL A 530 -13.79 -20.61 -14.29
CA VAL A 530 -12.84 -21.69 -14.03
C VAL A 530 -13.60 -23.00 -13.90
N HIS A 531 -13.22 -23.97 -14.72
CA HIS A 531 -13.77 -25.32 -14.69
C HIS A 531 -12.76 -26.23 -14.00
N ILE A 532 -13.21 -26.88 -12.94
CA ILE A 532 -12.42 -27.85 -12.17
C ILE A 532 -12.99 -29.23 -12.48
N ALA A 533 -12.16 -30.14 -12.97
CA ALA A 533 -12.53 -31.53 -13.19
C ALA A 533 -11.92 -32.42 -12.12
N MET A 534 -12.69 -33.39 -11.63
CA MET A 534 -12.15 -34.42 -10.73
C MET A 534 -11.26 -35.39 -11.54
N GLN A 535 -10.11 -35.78 -11.00
CA GLN A 535 -9.11 -36.61 -11.68
C GLN A 535 -9.67 -37.99 -12.03
N ASP A 536 -10.34 -38.64 -11.08
CA ASP A 536 -10.94 -39.97 -11.27
C ASP A 536 -12.21 -39.96 -12.12
N ARG A 537 -12.91 -38.81 -12.13
CA ARG A 537 -14.20 -38.65 -12.81
C ARG A 537 -14.20 -37.33 -13.56
N PRO A 538 -13.57 -37.25 -14.74
CA PRO A 538 -13.47 -35.98 -15.49
C PRO A 538 -14.82 -35.39 -15.89
N GLN A 539 -15.87 -36.22 -15.97
CA GLN A 539 -17.26 -35.81 -16.21
C GLN A 539 -17.80 -34.94 -15.06
N ASN A 540 -17.30 -35.18 -13.84
CA ASN A 540 -17.70 -34.48 -12.64
C ASN A 540 -16.91 -33.18 -12.57
N THR A 541 -17.57 -32.10 -12.95
CA THR A 541 -16.98 -30.76 -12.98
C THR A 541 -17.63 -29.83 -11.98
N ILE A 542 -16.86 -28.84 -11.53
CA ILE A 542 -17.33 -27.67 -10.78
C ILE A 542 -17.00 -26.46 -11.62
N GLU A 543 -18.01 -25.66 -11.95
CA GLU A 543 -17.86 -24.39 -12.64
C GLU A 543 -17.86 -23.25 -11.63
N LEU A 544 -16.78 -22.47 -11.61
CA LEU A 544 -16.61 -21.31 -10.76
C LEU A 544 -16.65 -20.04 -11.61
N THR A 545 -17.63 -19.17 -11.36
CA THR A 545 -17.77 -17.89 -12.05
C THR A 545 -17.62 -16.74 -11.08
N TRP A 546 -16.67 -15.85 -11.35
CA TRP A 546 -16.57 -14.54 -10.69
C TRP A 546 -17.13 -13.46 -11.60
N GLN A 547 -18.07 -12.65 -11.09
CA GLN A 547 -18.68 -11.57 -11.86
C GLN A 547 -19.02 -10.38 -10.96
N ASP A 548 -18.94 -9.16 -11.51
CA ASP A 548 -19.48 -7.95 -10.89
C ASP A 548 -20.92 -7.74 -11.38
N VAL A 549 -21.91 -8.01 -10.51
CA VAL A 549 -23.35 -7.92 -10.82
C VAL A 549 -23.98 -6.90 -9.88
N ASP A 550 -24.64 -5.87 -10.42
CA ASP A 550 -25.27 -4.78 -9.66
C ASP A 550 -24.34 -4.12 -8.63
N ASN A 551 -23.07 -3.90 -9.01
CA ASN A 551 -22.03 -3.34 -8.14
C ASN A 551 -21.74 -4.19 -6.89
N ARG A 552 -22.06 -5.49 -6.94
CA ARG A 552 -21.67 -6.51 -5.96
C ARG A 552 -20.81 -7.55 -6.66
N PHE A 553 -19.71 -7.92 -6.01
CA PHE A 553 -18.82 -8.95 -6.53
C PHE A 553 -19.27 -10.33 -6.06
N VAL A 554 -19.71 -11.14 -7.00
CA VAL A 554 -20.32 -12.45 -6.75
C VAL A 554 -19.40 -13.54 -7.23
N MET A 555 -19.21 -14.56 -6.40
CA MET A 555 -18.67 -15.86 -6.83
C MET A 555 -19.83 -16.85 -6.86
N ARG A 556 -20.05 -17.48 -8.02
CA ARG A 556 -20.96 -18.61 -8.17
C ARG A 556 -20.16 -19.88 -8.33
N ALA A 557 -20.56 -20.93 -7.64
CA ALA A 557 -20.09 -22.28 -7.86
C ALA A 557 -21.29 -23.12 -8.30
N SER A 558 -21.20 -23.72 -9.47
CA SER A 558 -22.14 -24.73 -9.94
C SER A 558 -21.45 -26.07 -9.88
N ALA A 559 -21.94 -26.95 -9.02
CA ALA A 559 -21.57 -28.35 -9.01
C ALA A 559 -22.78 -29.14 -9.50
N GLY A 560 -22.58 -30.07 -10.43
CA GLY A 560 -23.67 -30.97 -10.82
C GLY A 560 -24.12 -31.86 -9.66
N ASP A 561 -25.18 -32.64 -9.89
CA ASP A 561 -25.81 -33.53 -8.89
C ASP A 561 -24.86 -34.55 -8.24
N TRP A 562 -23.67 -34.76 -8.82
CA TRP A 562 -22.64 -35.62 -8.27
C TRP A 562 -22.11 -35.14 -6.90
N LEU A 563 -22.26 -33.85 -6.56
CA LEU A 563 -21.87 -33.33 -5.25
C LEU A 563 -22.68 -33.99 -4.12
N GLU A 564 -23.93 -34.37 -4.37
CA GLU A 564 -24.78 -35.09 -3.42
C GLU A 564 -24.36 -36.56 -3.26
N GLN A 565 -23.66 -37.10 -4.26
CA GLN A 565 -23.15 -38.47 -4.26
C GLN A 565 -21.84 -38.61 -3.50
N LEU A 566 -21.20 -37.48 -3.12
CA LEU A 566 -20.05 -37.50 -2.24
C LEU A 566 -20.45 -37.94 -0.83
N ASP A 567 -19.54 -38.63 -0.15
CA ASP A 567 -19.70 -38.88 1.26
C ASP A 567 -19.79 -37.54 2.03
N LYS A 568 -20.39 -37.60 3.22
CA LYS A 568 -20.64 -36.40 4.03
C LYS A 568 -19.37 -35.58 4.29
N ASN A 569 -18.22 -36.24 4.49
CA ASN A 569 -16.97 -35.56 4.79
C ASN A 569 -16.40 -34.85 3.57
N SER A 570 -16.36 -35.52 2.41
CA SER A 570 -15.90 -34.91 1.15
C SER A 570 -16.81 -33.77 0.71
N ARG A 571 -18.13 -33.91 0.89
CA ARG A 571 -19.09 -32.84 0.60
C ARG A 571 -18.86 -31.62 1.50
N GLU A 572 -18.69 -31.82 2.81
CA GLU A 572 -18.35 -30.73 3.75
C GLU A 572 -17.02 -30.06 3.39
N SER A 573 -15.98 -30.83 3.05
CA SER A 573 -14.68 -30.30 2.61
C SER A 573 -14.76 -29.50 1.32
N CYS A 574 -15.58 -29.94 0.36
CA CYS A 574 -15.85 -29.18 -0.86
C CYS A 574 -16.51 -27.83 -0.53
N VAL A 575 -17.60 -27.84 0.23
CA VAL A 575 -18.36 -26.63 0.62
C VAL A 575 -17.50 -25.64 1.41
N VAL A 576 -16.75 -26.12 2.40
CA VAL A 576 -15.85 -25.28 3.20
C VAL A 576 -14.75 -24.70 2.30
N GLY A 577 -14.11 -25.52 1.46
CA GLY A 577 -13.08 -25.08 0.51
C GLY A 577 -13.56 -23.96 -0.41
N LEU A 578 -14.72 -24.13 -1.03
CA LEU A 578 -15.34 -23.12 -1.90
C LEU A 578 -15.69 -21.84 -1.15
N THR A 579 -16.19 -21.95 0.08
CA THR A 579 -16.47 -20.79 0.93
C THR A 579 -15.19 -20.01 1.24
N GLY A 580 -14.09 -20.71 1.56
CA GLY A 580 -12.78 -20.09 1.74
C GLY A 580 -12.28 -19.38 0.49
N LEU A 581 -12.38 -20.05 -0.67
CA LEU A 581 -12.02 -19.46 -1.96
C LEU A 581 -12.81 -18.18 -2.27
N ALA A 582 -14.11 -18.16 -1.96
CA ALA A 582 -14.95 -16.97 -2.10
C ALA A 582 -14.41 -15.81 -1.24
N GLN A 583 -14.07 -16.07 0.02
CA GLN A 583 -13.51 -15.03 0.90
C GLN A 583 -12.11 -14.58 0.46
N PHE A 584 -11.25 -15.51 0.03
CA PHE A 584 -9.92 -15.18 -0.51
C PHE A 584 -9.99 -14.37 -1.82
N SER A 585 -11.04 -14.55 -2.62
CA SER A 585 -11.26 -13.79 -3.86
C SER A 585 -11.85 -12.39 -3.62
N ALA A 586 -12.26 -12.08 -2.38
CA ALA A 586 -13.03 -10.89 -1.98
C ALA A 586 -14.49 -10.87 -2.44
N ALA A 587 -15.08 -12.04 -2.75
CA ALA A 587 -16.51 -12.12 -3.07
C ALA A 587 -17.35 -11.59 -1.91
N GLU A 588 -18.25 -10.66 -2.21
CA GLU A 588 -19.23 -10.12 -1.26
C GLU A 588 -20.39 -11.10 -1.08
N VAL A 589 -20.70 -11.85 -2.13
CA VAL A 589 -21.76 -12.87 -2.16
C VAL A 589 -21.18 -14.16 -2.74
N PHE A 590 -21.40 -15.27 -2.04
CA PHE A 590 -21.13 -16.61 -2.54
C PHE A 590 -22.46 -17.33 -2.76
N GLN A 591 -22.61 -18.00 -3.91
CA GLN A 591 -23.75 -18.82 -4.28
C GLN A 591 -23.26 -20.20 -4.72
N LEU A 592 -23.82 -21.24 -4.11
CA LEU A 592 -23.60 -22.64 -4.50
C LEU A 592 -24.95 -23.21 -4.98
N ASP A 593 -24.99 -23.72 -6.21
CA ASP A 593 -26.17 -24.38 -6.80
C ASP A 593 -26.08 -25.90 -6.59
N PRO A 594 -27.17 -26.65 -6.30
CA PRO A 594 -28.61 -26.24 -6.26
C PRO A 594 -29.06 -25.46 -5.02
N ASP A 595 -28.30 -25.50 -3.92
CA ASP A 595 -28.88 -25.24 -2.59
C ASP A 595 -29.09 -23.77 -2.20
N HIS A 596 -28.72 -22.79 -3.03
CA HIS A 596 -28.74 -21.35 -2.67
C HIS A 596 -28.23 -21.08 -1.24
N LEU A 597 -27.28 -21.89 -0.77
CA LEU A 597 -26.79 -21.85 0.60
C LEU A 597 -25.99 -20.55 0.75
N HIS A 598 -26.59 -19.56 1.39
CA HIS A 598 -25.86 -18.40 1.90
C HIS A 598 -25.01 -18.85 3.09
N ILE A 599 -23.81 -19.31 2.79
CA ILE A 599 -22.87 -19.76 3.82
C ILE A 599 -22.33 -18.53 4.53
N SER A 600 -22.44 -18.52 5.86
CA SER A 600 -21.88 -17.45 6.69
C SER A 600 -20.36 -17.39 6.50
N PRO A 601 -19.77 -16.19 6.43
CA PRO A 601 -18.33 -16.05 6.25
C PRO A 601 -17.57 -16.76 7.37
N LEU A 602 -16.58 -17.56 6.99
CA LEU A 602 -15.74 -18.31 7.91
C LEU A 602 -14.70 -17.39 8.55
N ASP A 603 -14.53 -17.56 9.87
CA ASP A 603 -13.39 -17.01 10.59
C ASP A 603 -12.17 -17.92 10.43
N TRP A 604 -10.98 -17.34 10.53
CA TRP A 604 -9.70 -18.03 10.38
C TRP A 604 -9.56 -19.24 11.31
N ARG A 605 -10.04 -19.12 12.56
CA ARG A 605 -9.95 -20.21 13.53
C ARG A 605 -10.84 -21.39 13.12
N ALA A 606 -12.02 -21.12 12.57
CA ALA A 606 -12.91 -22.17 12.06
C ALA A 606 -12.28 -22.86 10.85
N TRP A 607 -11.73 -22.08 9.91
CA TRP A 607 -10.97 -22.57 8.75
C TRP A 607 -9.84 -23.51 9.15
N GLN A 608 -8.96 -23.07 10.06
CA GLN A 608 -7.81 -23.86 10.50
C GLN A 608 -8.23 -25.12 11.27
N THR A 609 -9.21 -24.99 12.17
CA THR A 609 -9.68 -26.13 12.99
C THR A 609 -10.29 -27.22 12.11
N PHE A 610 -11.07 -26.82 11.10
CA PHE A 610 -11.68 -27.73 10.14
C PHE A 610 -10.61 -28.51 9.37
N TRP A 611 -9.69 -27.82 8.69
CA TRP A 611 -8.66 -28.48 7.88
C TRP A 611 -7.66 -29.29 8.71
N ALA A 612 -7.31 -28.83 9.91
CA ALA A 612 -6.45 -29.60 10.81
C ALA A 612 -7.12 -30.89 11.31
N ALA A 613 -8.44 -30.92 11.47
CA ALA A 613 -9.17 -32.14 11.79
C ALA A 613 -9.13 -33.13 10.63
N ARG A 614 -9.38 -32.66 9.40
CA ARG A 614 -9.35 -33.47 8.17
C ARG A 614 -7.97 -34.06 7.89
N ALA A 615 -6.91 -33.26 8.01
CA ALA A 615 -5.54 -33.74 7.83
C ALA A 615 -5.17 -34.85 8.84
N ARG A 616 -5.63 -34.76 10.10
CA ARG A 616 -5.39 -35.82 11.10
C ARG A 616 -6.16 -37.11 10.81
N GLU A 617 -7.39 -36.99 10.29
CA GLU A 617 -8.17 -38.14 9.82
C GLU A 617 -7.45 -38.83 8.65
N HIS A 618 -6.92 -38.06 7.70
CA HIS A 618 -6.14 -38.57 6.58
C HIS A 618 -4.91 -39.38 7.02
N VAL A 619 -4.09 -38.84 7.93
CA VAL A 619 -2.88 -39.52 8.43
C VAL A 619 -3.22 -40.85 9.11
N LYS A 620 -4.26 -40.87 9.95
CA LYS A 620 -4.71 -42.10 10.62
C LYS A 620 -5.20 -43.18 9.64
N VAL A 621 -5.89 -42.79 8.57
CA VAL A 621 -6.32 -43.75 7.53
C VAL A 621 -5.10 -44.34 6.83
N HIS A 622 -4.07 -43.53 6.54
CA HIS A 622 -2.86 -43.98 5.87
C HIS A 622 -1.98 -44.89 6.76
N GLU A 623 -1.85 -44.59 8.05
CA GLU A 623 -1.16 -45.43 9.05
C GLU A 623 -1.88 -46.78 9.21
N ASN A 624 -3.21 -46.79 9.34
CA ASN A 624 -3.99 -48.03 9.42
C ASN A 624 -3.91 -48.85 8.12
N PHE A 625 -3.83 -48.21 6.95
CA PHE A 625 -3.67 -48.91 5.68
C PHE A 625 -2.28 -49.56 5.54
N THR A 626 -1.23 -48.92 6.09
CA THR A 626 0.14 -49.46 6.07
C THR A 626 0.35 -50.58 7.09
N GLU A 627 -0.32 -50.54 8.25
CA GLU A 627 -0.34 -51.67 9.21
C GLU A 627 -1.23 -52.85 8.77
N SER A 628 -2.19 -52.63 7.86
CA SER A 628 -3.09 -53.69 7.37
C SER A 628 -2.61 -54.45 6.14
N LYS A 629 -1.39 -54.21 5.64
CA LYS A 629 -0.77 -55.11 4.66
C LYS A 629 -0.42 -56.43 5.37
N PRO A 630 -0.95 -57.59 4.94
CA PRO A 630 -0.54 -58.85 5.53
C PRO A 630 0.88 -59.18 5.06
N ASP A 631 1.76 -59.48 6.01
CA ASP A 631 3.10 -60.08 5.83
C ASP A 631 3.06 -61.50 5.24
N SER A 632 2.14 -61.82 4.33
CA SER A 632 2.01 -63.15 3.73
C SER A 632 2.03 -63.08 2.20
N ALA A 633 3.23 -62.93 1.62
CA ALA A 633 3.57 -63.43 0.27
C ALA A 633 5.04 -63.12 -0.09
N ALA A 634 5.99 -63.61 0.70
CA ALA A 634 7.42 -63.58 0.31
C ALA A 634 8.21 -64.80 0.81
N ASP A 635 7.56 -65.97 0.86
CA ASP A 635 8.22 -67.27 0.77
C ASP A 635 7.45 -68.07 -0.30
N GLU A 636 8.17 -68.63 -1.27
CA GLU A 636 7.73 -69.30 -2.52
C GLU A 636 7.51 -68.40 -3.76
N LEU A 637 8.62 -67.99 -4.40
CA LEU A 637 9.00 -68.36 -5.78
C LEU A 637 10.39 -67.83 -6.16
#